data_AF-A0AA44J1V0-F1
#
_entry.id   AF-A0AA44J1V0-F1
#
_cell.length_a   1.000
_cell.length_b   1.000
_cell.length_c   1.000
_cell.angle_alpha   90.00
_cell.angle_beta   90.00
_cell.angle_gamma   90.00
#
_symmetry.space_group_name_H-M   'P 1'
#
loop_
_entity.id
_entity.type
_entity.pdbx_description
1 polymer ?
#
loop_
_entity_poly.entity_id
_entity_poly.type
_entity_poly.pdbx_seq_one_letter_code
_entity_poly.pdbx_strand_id
1 'polypeptide(L)'
;MTAPVSTTTIATKTAVSDELIVNRDGSTAVQSTSDLAFQLATSWPLQISGNAGKLFETYADLAATPHGEFTPWVFADPDPNKNGIYRPSGAGWLWSLPLPLSFLIASNVGAGTPSAIKASTLSPVSTAALILLPIAVEFAGDAVTVSFNGGPALAIKSSTGADVTRLASGSFVIGVVSGATFRLANDEAVTRLIYEAKDAAEAAAALSNAEHLAARNERLQAEAARNAAAGFIDDMVSEKEVPIYATVIGMPSVNVPTGMSVITVRGRFLIHDDDGGLYGLGNNGTPDKFTSGDGRTWYKLRKNPIILAFSGQSNIANVRTGYNWTPQTNAYIWNSTGVAVGTAFTSLNATMISFPAAVTNEIARLNPRREVFAIVGGRPNTPIAGWMAERPLPEGVEDVYALTKARIEAALAALGAIEISRFFWWQGESDAATPASYLANFETVMTRFQAEAWFPLETVTTIMGVVPTVVNGNGIYSAMNITLQKCASADPQRRSFVYTGGCLPASDWLDALHPTANGYYRIGTLTARIVHAGSAGYAGNGLWREPETGNYGLGPHSTAGQLLDVRRDADTPAMVRTANLNAGNSADTGFLALSAHGSLDVRAYGATQVGRAQIAWSGVGSLDIKANNAAGGLRFFVGSASENMRLTATGLNLLSGSLFLNSQQVLKQPITGWQTPTGIKTRTNFDPATVTLPELAAQVNALKSDLHAGSSGHGLIRS
;
A
#
# COMPACT_ATOMS: atom_id res chain seq x y z
N MET A 1 7.55 113.28 -38.37
CA MET A 1 7.71 112.63 -39.68
C MET A 1 9.19 112.39 -39.90
N THR A 2 9.60 111.12 -39.94
CA THR A 2 10.89 110.66 -40.48
C THR A 2 10.74 109.17 -40.84
N ALA A 3 11.30 108.81 -42.00
CA ALA A 3 10.97 107.73 -42.96
C ALA A 3 10.89 106.25 -42.49
N PRO A 4 10.23 105.36 -43.28
CA PRO A 4 10.36 103.92 -43.16
C PRO A 4 11.66 103.40 -43.81
N VAL A 5 12.32 102.43 -43.20
CA VAL A 5 13.50 101.75 -43.75
C VAL A 5 13.06 100.63 -44.69
N SER A 6 13.60 100.66 -45.92
CA SER A 6 13.38 99.71 -47.02
C SER A 6 14.02 98.34 -46.76
N THR A 7 13.27 97.25 -46.95
CA THR A 7 13.63 95.85 -46.69
C THR A 7 14.34 95.13 -47.86
N THR A 8 15.03 95.86 -48.75
CA THR A 8 15.49 95.27 -50.03
C THR A 8 16.88 94.62 -50.04
N THR A 9 17.53 94.39 -48.89
CA THR A 9 18.91 93.86 -48.87
C THR A 9 19.08 92.48 -48.20
N ILE A 10 18.00 91.70 -48.05
CA ILE A 10 18.07 90.36 -47.42
C ILE A 10 18.39 89.21 -48.40
N ALA A 11 18.34 89.43 -49.72
CA ALA A 11 18.32 88.30 -50.68
C ALA A 11 19.60 88.06 -51.51
N THR A 12 20.73 88.73 -51.28
CA THR A 12 21.86 88.66 -52.24
C THR A 12 23.23 88.20 -51.71
N LYS A 13 23.29 87.56 -50.53
CA LYS A 13 24.54 86.93 -50.04
C LYS A 13 24.33 85.54 -49.43
N THR A 14 23.68 84.64 -50.17
CA THR A 14 23.91 83.19 -50.04
C THR A 14 25.13 82.81 -50.86
N ALA A 15 26.32 82.95 -50.27
CA ALA A 15 27.52 82.20 -50.65
C ALA A 15 28.54 82.32 -49.49
N VAL A 16 28.83 81.17 -48.86
CA VAL A 16 29.72 80.95 -47.69
C VAL A 16 29.17 81.54 -46.38
N SER A 17 28.27 80.81 -45.71
CA SER A 17 27.81 81.14 -44.37
C SER A 17 28.91 80.76 -43.37
N ASP A 18 29.79 81.73 -43.08
CA ASP A 18 30.71 81.71 -41.92
C ASP A 18 29.96 81.92 -40.59
N GLU A 19 28.65 82.06 -40.68
CA GLU A 19 27.75 82.57 -39.65
C GLU A 19 26.48 81.72 -39.60
N LEU A 20 26.28 80.99 -38.50
CA LEU A 20 25.08 80.21 -38.21
C LEU A 20 24.16 81.01 -37.29
N ILE A 21 22.88 81.01 -37.59
CA ILE A 21 21.86 81.54 -36.69
C ILE A 21 21.59 80.48 -35.62
N VAL A 22 21.91 80.80 -34.37
CA VAL A 22 21.66 79.95 -33.21
C VAL A 22 20.66 80.62 -32.28
N ASN A 23 19.73 79.82 -31.76
CA ASN A 23 18.76 80.25 -30.77
C ASN A 23 19.20 79.73 -29.40
N ARG A 24 19.55 80.65 -28.50
CA ARG A 24 19.89 80.32 -27.11
C ARG A 24 18.98 81.13 -26.19
N ASP A 25 18.27 80.44 -25.32
CA ASP A 25 17.39 81.01 -24.29
C ASP A 25 16.36 82.03 -24.83
N GLY A 26 15.81 81.74 -26.01
CA GLY A 26 14.75 82.56 -26.63
C GLY A 26 15.23 83.80 -27.37
N SER A 27 16.55 83.99 -27.50
CA SER A 27 17.17 85.04 -28.31
C SER A 27 17.88 84.45 -29.53
N THR A 28 17.64 85.05 -30.70
CA THR A 28 18.25 84.64 -31.97
C THR A 28 19.48 85.50 -32.22
N ALA A 29 20.67 84.88 -32.27
CA ALA A 29 21.93 85.56 -32.53
C ALA A 29 22.73 84.86 -33.64
N VAL A 30 23.59 85.61 -34.31
CA VAL A 30 24.48 85.11 -35.36
C VAL A 30 25.82 84.75 -34.73
N GLN A 31 26.29 83.51 -34.92
CA GLN A 31 27.55 83.02 -34.37
C GLN A 31 28.46 82.53 -35.49
N SER A 32 29.76 82.83 -35.42
CA SER A 32 30.71 82.35 -36.42
C SER A 32 30.93 80.83 -36.31
N THR A 33 31.21 80.15 -37.42
CA THR A 33 31.56 78.72 -37.45
C THR A 33 32.79 78.42 -36.60
N SER A 34 33.77 79.33 -36.52
CA SER A 34 34.94 79.23 -35.64
C SER A 34 34.60 79.31 -34.16
N ASP A 35 33.66 80.17 -33.76
CA ASP A 35 33.22 80.28 -32.37
C ASP A 35 32.41 79.05 -31.95
N LEU A 36 31.62 78.49 -32.87
CA LEU A 36 30.91 77.22 -32.64
C LEU A 36 31.90 76.05 -32.50
N ALA A 37 32.95 75.99 -33.33
CA ALA A 37 34.02 75.01 -33.20
C ALA A 37 34.78 75.18 -31.88
N PHE A 38 35.05 76.41 -31.46
CA PHE A 38 35.68 76.70 -30.17
C PHE A 38 34.77 76.31 -28.99
N GLN A 39 33.46 76.56 -29.09
CA GLN A 39 32.47 76.14 -28.08
C GLN A 39 32.27 74.62 -28.04
N LEU A 40 32.31 73.93 -29.18
CA LEU A 40 32.29 72.47 -29.25
C LEU A 40 33.57 71.88 -28.63
N ALA A 41 34.74 72.42 -28.97
CA ALA A 41 36.02 71.99 -28.40
C ALA A 41 36.14 72.29 -26.90
N THR A 42 35.47 73.33 -26.40
CA THR A 42 35.43 73.68 -24.97
C THR A 42 34.22 73.09 -24.23
N SER A 43 33.33 72.38 -24.93
CA SER A 43 32.19 71.69 -24.30
C SER A 43 32.64 70.40 -23.61
N TRP A 44 32.08 70.14 -22.42
CA TRP A 44 32.36 68.98 -21.58
C TRP A 44 32.34 67.61 -22.32
N PRO A 45 31.42 67.34 -23.27
CA PRO A 45 31.39 66.07 -23.99
C PRO A 45 32.61 65.80 -24.88
N LEU A 46 33.24 66.86 -25.42
CA LEU A 46 34.46 66.76 -26.23
C LEU A 46 35.73 66.86 -25.38
N GLN A 47 35.71 67.57 -24.24
CA GLN A 47 36.79 67.52 -23.25
C GLN A 47 36.99 66.13 -22.63
N ILE A 48 35.93 65.32 -22.52
CA ILE A 48 36.05 63.91 -22.11
C ILE A 48 37.00 63.11 -23.02
N SER A 49 37.08 63.45 -24.31
CA SER A 49 38.02 62.79 -25.23
C SER A 49 39.48 63.21 -25.02
N GLY A 50 39.71 64.39 -24.41
CA GLY A 50 41.05 64.88 -24.01
C GLY A 50 41.44 64.50 -22.57
N ASN A 51 40.49 64.08 -21.74
CA ASN A 51 40.69 63.65 -20.34
C ASN A 51 40.95 62.14 -20.18
N ALA A 52 41.36 61.44 -21.24
CA ALA A 52 41.97 60.12 -21.12
C ALA A 52 43.19 60.24 -20.19
N GLY A 53 43.22 59.46 -19.11
CA GLY A 53 44.24 59.56 -18.06
C GLY A 53 45.64 59.61 -18.64
N LYS A 54 46.35 60.74 -18.45
CA LYS A 54 47.70 60.90 -18.98
C LYS A 54 48.61 59.88 -18.30
N LEU A 55 49.29 59.08 -19.12
CA LEU A 55 50.20 58.04 -18.65
C LEU A 55 51.58 58.65 -18.41
N PHE A 56 52.16 58.35 -17.25
CA PHE A 56 53.51 58.74 -16.87
C PHE A 56 54.31 57.49 -16.55
N GLU A 57 55.54 57.41 -17.05
CA GLU A 57 56.38 56.25 -16.80
C GLU A 57 56.80 56.22 -15.32
N THR A 58 57.28 57.34 -14.78
CA THR A 58 57.63 57.48 -13.36
C THR A 58 56.85 58.60 -12.66
N TYR A 59 56.79 58.55 -11.32
CA TYR A 59 56.21 59.63 -10.53
C TYR A 59 57.05 60.91 -10.61
N ALA A 60 58.35 60.80 -10.89
CA ALA A 60 59.20 61.97 -11.13
C ALA A 60 58.73 62.74 -12.39
N ASP A 61 58.35 62.03 -13.45
CA ASP A 61 57.81 62.64 -14.69
C ASP A 61 56.48 63.34 -14.44
N LEU A 62 55.63 62.73 -13.60
CA LEU A 62 54.39 63.34 -13.15
C LEU A 62 54.63 64.60 -12.30
N ALA A 63 55.57 64.53 -11.36
CA ALA A 63 55.90 65.65 -10.47
C ALA A 63 56.51 66.85 -11.21
N ALA A 64 57.16 66.64 -12.35
CA ALA A 64 57.70 67.70 -13.21
C ALA A 64 56.65 68.37 -14.11
N THR A 65 55.43 67.82 -14.18
CA THR A 65 54.36 68.31 -15.06
C THR A 65 53.46 69.34 -14.34
N PRO A 66 53.13 70.50 -14.96
CA PRO A 66 52.23 71.47 -14.37
C PRO A 66 50.86 70.87 -13.99
N HIS A 67 50.33 71.27 -12.82
CA HIS A 67 49.03 70.78 -12.33
C HIS A 67 47.88 71.20 -13.26
N GLY A 68 46.99 70.25 -13.56
CA GLY A 68 45.80 70.47 -14.37
C GLY A 68 44.66 69.52 -14.00
N GLU A 69 43.47 69.75 -14.58
CA GLU A 69 42.26 68.96 -14.34
C GLU A 69 42.26 67.64 -15.14
N PHE A 70 43.18 66.74 -14.80
CA PHE A 70 43.21 65.37 -15.35
C PHE A 70 43.58 64.35 -14.27
N THR A 71 43.38 63.07 -14.57
CA THR A 71 43.69 61.95 -13.68
C THR A 71 44.96 61.23 -14.18
N PRO A 72 46.16 61.55 -13.66
CA PRO A 72 47.40 60.91 -14.08
C PRO A 72 47.56 59.49 -13.57
N TRP A 73 48.10 58.62 -14.42
CA TRP A 73 48.40 57.23 -14.10
C TRP A 73 49.91 57.02 -14.24
N VAL A 74 50.58 56.68 -13.15
CA VAL A 74 52.00 56.30 -13.15
C VAL A 74 52.08 54.79 -13.26
N PHE A 75 52.76 54.26 -14.28
CA PHE A 75 52.68 52.83 -14.61
C PHE A 75 53.98 52.03 -14.57
N ALA A 76 55.15 52.67 -14.47
CA ALA A 76 56.45 51.99 -14.50
C ALA A 76 57.51 52.64 -13.59
N ASP A 77 57.12 53.26 -12.48
CA ASP A 77 58.07 53.81 -11.51
C ASP A 77 58.90 52.68 -10.89
N PRO A 78 60.25 52.82 -10.80
CA PRO A 78 61.12 51.85 -10.15
C PRO A 78 60.77 51.56 -8.69
N ASP A 79 60.09 52.49 -7.99
CA ASP A 79 59.45 52.24 -6.71
C ASP A 79 57.99 51.78 -6.92
N PRO A 80 57.68 50.49 -6.69
CA PRO A 80 56.34 49.94 -6.92
C PRO A 80 55.22 50.67 -6.21
N ASN A 81 55.51 51.31 -5.07
CA ASN A 81 54.51 52.02 -4.27
C ASN A 81 54.06 53.34 -4.92
N LYS A 82 54.76 53.79 -5.97
CA LYS A 82 54.43 54.99 -6.73
C LYS A 82 53.68 54.70 -8.03
N ASN A 83 53.46 53.42 -8.36
CA ASN A 83 52.60 53.06 -9.46
C ASN A 83 51.13 53.15 -9.02
N GLY A 84 50.32 53.89 -9.77
CA GLY A 84 48.94 54.15 -9.37
C GLY A 84 48.32 55.34 -10.07
N ILE A 85 47.05 55.56 -9.74
CA ILE A 85 46.25 56.69 -10.18
C ILE A 85 46.36 57.79 -9.13
N TYR A 86 46.72 58.99 -9.57
CA TYR A 86 46.94 60.15 -8.72
C TYR A 86 45.83 61.18 -8.90
N ARG A 87 45.60 61.98 -7.85
CA ARG A 87 44.71 63.14 -7.87
C ARG A 87 45.48 64.41 -7.49
N PRO A 88 45.12 65.58 -8.03
CA PRO A 88 45.77 66.83 -7.66
C PRO A 88 45.51 67.16 -6.18
N SER A 89 46.54 67.68 -5.49
CA SER A 89 46.46 68.10 -4.08
C SER A 89 47.36 69.33 -3.85
N GLY A 90 46.77 70.52 -3.89
CA GLY A 90 47.52 71.77 -3.77
C GLY A 90 48.55 71.92 -4.91
N ALA A 91 49.82 72.14 -4.56
CA ALA A 91 50.94 72.21 -5.51
C ALA A 91 51.64 70.85 -5.74
N GLY A 92 50.95 69.72 -5.51
CA GLY A 92 51.49 68.37 -5.65
C GLY A 92 50.46 67.35 -6.10
N TRP A 93 50.90 66.10 -6.29
CA TRP A 93 50.05 64.95 -6.64
C TRP A 93 49.91 64.02 -5.45
N LEU A 94 48.68 63.59 -5.15
CA LEU A 94 48.40 62.64 -4.09
C LEU A 94 47.99 61.29 -4.70
N TRP A 95 48.65 60.22 -4.28
CA TRP A 95 48.28 58.86 -4.70
C TRP A 95 46.84 58.56 -4.25
N SER A 96 46.01 58.07 -5.16
CA SER A 96 44.57 57.89 -4.92
C SER A 96 44.14 56.43 -4.97
N LEU A 97 44.53 55.69 -6.02
CA LEU A 97 44.12 54.30 -6.25
C LEU A 97 45.27 53.51 -6.88
N PRO A 98 45.34 52.19 -6.68
CA PRO A 98 46.24 51.35 -7.46
C PRO A 98 45.79 51.30 -8.93
N LEU A 99 46.70 50.92 -9.84
CA LEU A 99 46.34 50.67 -11.23
C LEU A 99 45.33 49.52 -11.31
N PRO A 100 44.31 49.60 -12.18
CA PRO A 100 43.27 48.57 -12.30
C PRO A 100 43.78 47.35 -13.09
N LEU A 101 44.77 46.64 -12.55
CA LEU A 101 45.19 45.33 -13.07
C LEU A 101 44.54 44.23 -12.24
N SER A 102 43.43 43.68 -12.74
CA SER A 102 42.72 42.58 -12.06
C SER A 102 43.46 41.23 -12.18
N PHE A 103 44.37 41.10 -13.15
CA PHE A 103 45.12 39.87 -13.42
C PHE A 103 46.59 40.17 -13.74
N LEU A 104 47.50 39.42 -13.14
CA LEU A 104 48.92 39.39 -13.48
C LEU A 104 49.29 38.00 -13.98
N ILE A 105 49.94 37.94 -15.15
CA ILE A 105 50.49 36.68 -15.66
C ILE A 105 51.97 36.66 -15.30
N ALA A 106 52.36 35.67 -14.50
CA ALA A 106 53.76 35.45 -14.15
C ALA A 106 54.45 34.60 -15.22
N SER A 107 55.74 34.84 -15.42
CA SER A 107 56.64 34.02 -16.19
C SER A 107 57.54 33.24 -15.23
N ASN A 108 57.46 31.92 -15.29
CA ASN A 108 58.33 31.00 -14.57
C ASN A 108 59.07 30.17 -15.60
N VAL A 109 60.27 30.61 -15.97
CA VAL A 109 61.13 29.91 -16.95
C VAL A 109 62.06 28.88 -16.29
N GLY A 110 61.75 28.44 -15.06
CA GLY A 110 62.55 27.47 -14.30
C GLY A 110 63.72 28.07 -13.52
N ALA A 111 63.74 29.40 -13.32
CA ALA A 111 64.69 30.02 -12.42
C ALA A 111 64.31 29.66 -10.96
N GLY A 112 65.08 28.81 -10.28
CA GLY A 112 64.78 28.34 -8.92
C GLY A 112 64.83 26.82 -8.79
N THR A 113 64.35 26.28 -7.68
CA THR A 113 64.12 24.84 -7.49
C THR A 113 62.61 24.55 -7.50
N PRO A 114 62.17 23.30 -7.66
CA PRO A 114 60.75 22.96 -7.55
C PRO A 114 60.10 23.40 -6.22
N SER A 115 60.86 23.42 -5.12
CA SER A 115 60.41 23.87 -3.80
C SER A 115 60.59 25.37 -3.54
N ALA A 116 61.29 26.10 -4.41
CA ALA A 116 61.55 27.53 -4.30
C ALA A 116 61.52 28.20 -5.68
N ILE A 117 60.31 28.47 -6.15
CA ILE A 117 60.02 29.02 -7.47
C ILE A 117 60.42 30.51 -7.52
N LYS A 118 61.11 30.93 -8.58
CA LYS A 118 61.27 32.36 -8.88
C LYS A 118 60.54 32.67 -10.17
N ALA A 119 59.61 33.60 -10.08
CA ALA A 119 58.80 34.04 -11.19
C ALA A 119 58.95 35.56 -11.40
N SER A 120 58.81 36.01 -12.64
CA SER A 120 58.77 37.42 -12.99
C SER A 120 57.38 37.80 -13.50
N THR A 121 57.00 39.06 -13.31
CA THR A 121 55.74 39.65 -13.77
C THR A 121 56.09 40.98 -14.40
N LEU A 122 55.34 41.41 -15.42
CA LEU A 122 55.59 42.68 -16.10
C LEU A 122 55.26 43.90 -15.24
N SER A 123 54.46 43.71 -14.18
CA SER A 123 54.09 44.74 -13.23
C SER A 123 54.30 44.24 -11.81
N PRO A 124 54.58 45.12 -10.82
CA PRO A 124 54.75 44.69 -9.44
C PRO A 124 53.53 43.96 -8.90
N VAL A 125 53.77 42.88 -8.14
CA VAL A 125 52.70 42.12 -7.49
C VAL A 125 52.11 42.90 -6.32
N SER A 126 50.78 42.85 -6.16
CA SER A 126 50.07 43.45 -5.03
C SER A 126 49.04 42.48 -4.46
N THR A 127 48.56 42.75 -3.25
CA THR A 127 47.51 41.95 -2.60
C THR A 127 46.14 42.05 -3.28
N ALA A 128 45.96 43.00 -4.21
CA ALA A 128 44.72 43.23 -4.93
C ALA A 128 44.66 42.52 -6.30
N ALA A 129 45.74 41.88 -6.75
CA ALA A 129 45.82 41.25 -8.07
C ALA A 129 45.72 39.73 -7.99
N LEU A 130 44.97 39.12 -8.91
CA LEU A 130 44.98 37.68 -9.12
C LEU A 130 46.17 37.31 -10.01
N ILE A 131 47.02 36.38 -9.55
CA ILE A 131 48.25 36.00 -10.26
C ILE A 131 48.08 34.60 -10.83
N LEU A 132 48.33 34.47 -12.14
CA LEU A 132 48.43 33.19 -12.83
C LEU A 132 49.90 32.81 -12.91
N LEU A 133 50.29 31.74 -12.21
CA LEU A 133 51.66 31.25 -12.11
C LEU A 133 51.79 29.92 -12.87
N PRO A 134 52.51 29.86 -13.99
CA PRO A 134 52.89 28.60 -14.61
C PRO A 134 53.91 27.84 -13.74
N ILE A 135 53.78 26.51 -13.70
CA ILE A 135 54.69 25.61 -12.99
C ILE A 135 55.61 24.94 -14.03
N ALA A 136 56.87 25.36 -14.08
CA ALA A 136 57.83 24.85 -15.07
C ALA A 136 58.39 23.46 -14.74
N VAL A 137 58.53 23.14 -13.45
CA VAL A 137 59.09 21.87 -12.97
C VAL A 137 58.19 21.33 -11.87
N GLU A 138 57.94 20.01 -11.90
CA GLU A 138 57.07 19.36 -10.94
C GLU A 138 57.65 19.43 -9.52
N PHE A 139 56.81 19.78 -8.55
CA PHE A 139 57.11 19.73 -7.12
C PHE A 139 56.31 18.61 -6.47
N ALA A 140 56.95 17.85 -5.59
CA ALA A 140 56.33 16.94 -4.63
C ALA A 140 57.10 16.99 -3.31
N GLY A 141 56.44 17.35 -2.21
CA GLY A 141 57.08 17.52 -0.89
C GLY A 141 56.18 18.22 0.11
N ASP A 142 56.74 18.69 1.22
CA ASP A 142 55.94 19.21 2.35
C ASP A 142 55.70 20.72 2.32
N ALA A 143 56.53 21.49 1.60
CA ALA A 143 56.38 22.94 1.47
C ALA A 143 57.02 23.48 0.19
N VAL A 144 56.36 24.46 -0.43
CA VAL A 144 56.85 25.16 -1.63
C VAL A 144 56.66 26.67 -1.47
N THR A 145 57.60 27.43 -2.02
CA THR A 145 57.58 28.90 -2.01
C THR A 145 57.67 29.48 -3.41
N VAL A 146 57.18 30.71 -3.57
CA VAL A 146 57.36 31.53 -4.78
C VAL A 146 57.85 32.93 -4.42
N SER A 147 58.84 33.43 -5.17
CA SER A 147 59.26 34.84 -5.16
C SER A 147 58.91 35.48 -6.50
N PHE A 148 58.23 36.63 -6.47
CA PHE A 148 57.91 37.42 -7.66
C PHE A 148 58.86 38.62 -7.78
N ASN A 149 59.43 38.84 -8.96
CA ASN A 149 60.32 39.99 -9.27
C ASN A 149 61.50 40.17 -8.30
N GLY A 150 62.00 39.08 -7.71
CA GLY A 150 63.09 39.13 -6.73
C GLY A 150 62.68 39.58 -5.32
N GLY A 151 61.37 39.71 -5.05
CA GLY A 151 60.83 40.01 -3.73
C GLY A 151 60.95 38.86 -2.72
N PRO A 152 60.43 39.04 -1.49
CA PRO A 152 60.45 38.00 -0.46
C PRO A 152 59.78 36.69 -0.92
N ALA A 153 60.27 35.56 -0.41
CA ALA A 153 59.65 34.27 -0.68
C ALA A 153 58.29 34.17 0.03
N LEU A 154 57.25 33.83 -0.73
CA LEU A 154 55.89 33.61 -0.26
C LEU A 154 55.60 32.11 -0.20
N ALA A 155 55.06 31.61 0.91
CA ALA A 155 54.66 30.21 0.99
C ALA A 155 53.40 29.97 0.12
N ILE A 156 53.44 28.97 -0.76
CA ILE A 156 52.26 28.61 -1.56
C ILE A 156 51.37 27.72 -0.69
N LYS A 157 50.13 28.17 -0.46
CA LYS A 157 49.16 27.48 0.38
C LYS A 157 47.85 27.27 -0.38
N SER A 158 47.13 26.20 -0.05
CA SER A 158 45.78 25.97 -0.56
C SER A 158 44.81 27.09 -0.15
N SER A 159 43.61 27.08 -0.72
CA SER A 159 42.55 28.02 -0.32
C SER A 159 42.16 27.87 1.16
N THR A 160 42.40 26.71 1.78
CA THR A 160 42.17 26.44 3.21
C THR A 160 43.37 26.74 4.10
N GLY A 161 44.53 27.11 3.52
CA GLY A 161 45.75 27.46 4.25
C GLY A 161 46.70 26.29 4.51
N ALA A 162 46.40 25.09 4.00
CA ALA A 162 47.29 23.94 4.07
C ALA A 162 48.49 24.09 3.12
N ASP A 163 49.60 23.42 3.44
CA ASP A 163 50.72 23.31 2.51
C ASP A 163 50.31 22.56 1.25
N VAL A 164 50.70 23.10 0.10
CA VAL A 164 50.57 22.45 -1.20
C VAL A 164 51.62 21.36 -1.27
N THR A 165 51.18 20.13 -1.49
CA THR A 165 52.08 18.96 -1.48
C THR A 165 52.58 18.59 -2.86
N ARG A 166 51.88 19.02 -3.92
CA ARG A 166 52.27 18.73 -5.29
C ARG A 166 51.88 19.84 -6.25
N LEU A 167 52.79 20.22 -7.12
CA LEU A 167 52.53 21.11 -8.25
C LEU A 167 52.96 20.41 -9.53
N ALA A 168 52.01 20.08 -10.40
CA ALA A 168 52.31 19.36 -11.64
C ALA A 168 53.06 20.27 -12.63
N SER A 169 54.11 19.75 -13.28
CA SER A 169 54.79 20.46 -14.37
C SER A 169 53.82 20.76 -15.52
N GLY A 170 53.93 21.94 -16.12
CA GLY A 170 53.06 22.43 -17.19
C GLY A 170 51.68 22.91 -16.73
N SER A 171 51.35 22.80 -15.43
CA SER A 171 50.11 23.34 -14.89
C SER A 171 50.19 24.84 -14.61
N PHE A 172 49.02 25.47 -14.45
CA PHE A 172 48.90 26.84 -13.92
C PHE A 172 48.24 26.77 -12.55
N VAL A 173 48.82 27.49 -11.60
CA VAL A 173 48.16 27.79 -10.32
C VAL A 173 47.72 29.24 -10.30
N ILE A 174 46.56 29.48 -9.71
CA ILE A 174 45.95 30.81 -9.67
C ILE A 174 45.82 31.18 -8.21
N GLY A 175 46.27 32.36 -7.81
CA GLY A 175 46.24 32.76 -6.41
C GLY A 175 46.41 34.25 -6.19
N VAL A 176 46.32 34.67 -4.93
CA VAL A 176 46.53 36.06 -4.49
C VAL A 176 47.62 36.11 -3.43
N VAL A 177 48.34 37.23 -3.37
CA VAL A 177 49.29 37.49 -2.28
C VAL A 177 48.51 37.89 -1.03
N SER A 178 48.71 37.17 0.07
CA SER A 178 48.09 37.43 1.37
C SER A 178 49.14 37.32 2.46
N GLY A 179 49.66 38.47 2.92
CA GLY A 179 50.78 38.51 3.88
C GLY A 179 52.03 37.84 3.31
N ALA A 180 52.59 36.88 4.04
CA ALA A 180 53.75 36.10 3.61
C ALA A 180 53.38 34.84 2.77
N THR A 181 52.16 34.77 2.23
CA THR A 181 51.66 33.60 1.50
C THR A 181 51.14 33.95 0.12
N PHE A 182 51.28 33.01 -0.81
CA PHE A 182 50.59 33.00 -2.09
C PHE A 182 49.45 31.97 -1.98
N ARG A 183 48.22 32.45 -1.79
CA ARG A 183 47.07 31.61 -1.47
C ARG A 183 46.35 31.23 -2.75
N LEU A 184 46.28 29.93 -3.03
CA LEU A 184 45.68 29.40 -4.25
C LEU A 184 44.15 29.51 -4.20
N ALA A 185 43.55 29.84 -5.34
CA ALA A 185 42.11 29.88 -5.55
C ALA A 185 41.54 28.48 -5.85
N ASN A 186 42.34 27.58 -6.42
CA ASN A 186 41.99 26.18 -6.68
C ASN A 186 42.63 25.24 -5.64
N ASP A 187 41.87 24.29 -5.11
CA ASP A 187 42.29 23.39 -4.03
C ASP A 187 42.80 22.04 -4.57
N GLU A 188 44.09 21.76 -4.38
CA GLU A 188 44.72 20.46 -4.66
C GLU A 188 44.13 19.35 -3.77
N ALA A 189 43.69 19.69 -2.55
CA ALA A 189 43.21 18.73 -1.56
C ALA A 189 41.88 18.07 -1.97
N VAL A 190 41.01 18.79 -2.66
CA VAL A 190 39.73 18.26 -3.17
C VAL A 190 39.96 17.25 -4.29
N THR A 191 40.95 17.48 -5.15
CA THR A 191 41.28 16.57 -6.25
C THR A 191 41.86 15.25 -5.73
N ARG A 192 42.72 15.30 -4.70
CA ARG A 192 43.28 14.10 -4.07
C ARG A 192 42.23 13.22 -3.40
N LEU A 193 41.29 13.82 -2.64
CA LEU A 193 40.21 13.08 -1.98
C LEU A 193 39.30 12.33 -2.99
N ILE A 194 39.08 12.90 -4.18
CA ILE A 194 38.29 12.25 -5.22
C ILE A 194 39.00 11.03 -5.80
N TYR A 195 40.32 11.10 -6.01
CA TYR A 195 41.10 9.95 -6.49
C TYR A 195 41.22 8.85 -5.44
N GLU A 196 41.46 9.19 -4.16
CA GLU A 196 41.51 8.20 -3.08
C GLU A 196 40.16 7.49 -2.89
N ALA A 197 39.04 8.21 -2.97
CA ALA A 197 37.71 7.62 -2.91
C ALA A 197 37.42 6.70 -4.11
N LYS A 198 37.90 7.05 -5.30
CA LYS A 198 37.78 6.24 -6.50
C LYS A 198 38.58 4.94 -6.37
N ASP A 199 39.84 5.02 -5.95
CA ASP A 199 40.71 3.85 -5.80
C ASP A 199 40.18 2.88 -4.73
N ALA A 200 39.64 3.42 -3.63
CA ALA A 200 38.98 2.61 -2.61
C ALA A 200 37.72 1.89 -3.13
N ALA A 201 36.92 2.56 -3.97
CA ALA A 201 35.75 1.96 -4.60
C ALA A 201 36.12 0.85 -5.61
N GLU A 202 37.19 1.05 -6.39
CA GLU A 202 37.71 0.04 -7.31
C GLU A 202 38.25 -1.19 -6.57
N ALA A 203 38.98 -0.99 -5.47
CA ALA A 203 39.45 -2.09 -4.62
C ALA A 203 38.29 -2.89 -4.00
N ALA A 204 37.24 -2.22 -3.54
CA ALA A 204 36.05 -2.87 -3.00
C ALA A 204 35.28 -3.68 -4.06
N ALA A 205 35.17 -3.16 -5.28
CA ALA A 205 34.54 -3.87 -6.40
C ALA A 205 35.34 -5.13 -6.80
N ALA A 206 36.67 -5.04 -6.80
CA ALA A 206 37.54 -6.19 -7.07
C ALA A 206 37.38 -7.30 -6.03
N LEU A 207 37.30 -6.94 -4.73
CA LEU A 207 37.07 -7.90 -3.66
C LEU A 207 35.72 -8.60 -3.79
N SER A 208 34.65 -7.83 -4.03
CA SER A 208 33.30 -8.37 -4.23
C SER A 208 33.22 -9.35 -5.41
N ASN A 209 33.89 -9.02 -6.52
CA ASN A 209 33.97 -9.93 -7.67
C ASN A 209 34.73 -11.22 -7.36
N ALA A 210 35.81 -11.14 -6.57
CA ALA A 210 36.56 -12.32 -6.15
C ALA A 210 35.73 -13.24 -5.25
N GLU A 211 34.97 -12.68 -4.30
CA GLU A 211 34.04 -13.42 -3.44
C GLU A 211 32.93 -14.09 -4.27
N HIS A 212 32.36 -13.37 -5.25
CA HIS A 212 31.34 -13.92 -6.14
C HIS A 212 31.87 -15.11 -6.96
N LEU A 213 33.12 -15.01 -7.45
CA LEU A 213 33.76 -16.10 -8.18
C LEU A 213 34.06 -17.31 -7.28
N ALA A 214 34.49 -17.09 -6.04
CA ALA A 214 34.69 -18.16 -5.07
C ALA A 214 33.38 -18.92 -4.78
N ALA A 215 32.29 -18.19 -4.50
CA ALA A 215 30.97 -18.79 -4.28
C ALA A 215 30.47 -19.56 -5.51
N ARG A 216 30.72 -19.07 -6.72
CA ARG A 216 30.38 -19.77 -7.96
C ARG A 216 31.17 -21.07 -8.11
N ASN A 217 32.46 -21.07 -7.76
CA ASN A 217 33.30 -22.27 -7.82
C ASN A 217 32.85 -23.32 -6.80
N GLU A 218 32.51 -22.92 -5.57
CA GLU A 218 31.95 -23.82 -4.55
C GLU A 218 30.63 -24.46 -5.02
N ARG A 219 29.74 -23.67 -5.63
CA ARG A 219 28.50 -24.18 -6.21
C ARG A 219 28.76 -25.23 -7.30
N LEU A 220 29.70 -24.97 -8.20
CA LEU A 220 30.06 -25.91 -9.27
C LEU A 220 30.65 -27.21 -8.70
N GLN A 221 31.46 -27.14 -7.64
CA GLN A 221 31.97 -28.32 -6.94
C GLN A 221 30.85 -29.12 -6.26
N ALA A 222 29.88 -28.44 -5.62
CA ALA A 222 28.72 -29.08 -5.02
C ALA A 222 27.83 -29.77 -6.08
N GLU A 223 27.63 -29.13 -7.23
CA GLU A 223 26.89 -29.72 -8.36
C GLU A 223 27.62 -30.95 -8.95
N ALA A 224 28.95 -30.88 -9.09
CA ALA A 224 29.76 -32.01 -9.53
C ALA A 224 29.69 -33.18 -8.54
N ALA A 225 29.79 -32.91 -7.23
CA ALA A 225 29.66 -33.92 -6.19
C ALA A 225 28.26 -34.56 -6.17
N ARG A 226 27.20 -33.75 -6.35
CA ARG A 226 25.82 -34.24 -6.50
C ARG A 226 25.68 -35.17 -7.70
N ASN A 227 26.23 -34.79 -8.85
CA ASN A 227 26.14 -35.59 -10.07
C ASN A 227 26.91 -36.92 -9.93
N ALA A 228 28.08 -36.91 -9.27
CA ALA A 228 28.81 -38.14 -8.96
C ALA A 228 28.01 -39.06 -8.01
N ALA A 229 27.36 -38.49 -6.98
CA ALA A 229 26.50 -39.24 -6.08
C ALA A 229 25.27 -39.84 -6.79
N ALA A 230 24.68 -39.11 -7.75
CA ALA A 230 23.58 -39.63 -8.56
C ALA A 230 24.02 -40.84 -9.40
N GLY A 231 25.21 -40.80 -10.01
CA GLY A 231 25.76 -41.93 -10.76
C GLY A 231 25.92 -43.19 -9.90
N PHE A 232 26.42 -43.06 -8.66
CA PHE A 232 26.52 -44.19 -7.74
C PHE A 232 25.16 -44.76 -7.32
N ILE A 233 24.14 -43.91 -7.21
CA ILE A 233 22.77 -44.37 -6.93
C ILE A 233 22.22 -45.15 -8.12
N ASP A 234 22.44 -44.67 -9.35
CA ASP A 234 21.98 -45.35 -10.57
C ASP A 234 22.64 -46.72 -10.75
N ASP A 235 23.96 -46.84 -10.49
CA ASP A 235 24.67 -48.12 -10.53
C ASP A 235 24.17 -49.09 -9.45
N MET A 236 23.92 -48.59 -8.24
CA MET A 236 23.44 -49.41 -7.12
C MET A 236 21.96 -49.84 -7.31
N VAL A 237 21.18 -49.08 -8.08
CA VAL A 237 19.82 -49.44 -8.49
C VAL A 237 19.85 -50.47 -9.62
N SER A 238 20.79 -50.34 -10.57
CA SER A 238 21.00 -51.27 -11.69
C SER A 238 21.39 -52.68 -11.24
N GLU A 239 22.32 -52.81 -10.27
CA GLU A 239 22.74 -54.12 -9.74
C GLU A 239 21.72 -54.76 -8.77
N LYS A 240 20.71 -53.99 -8.33
CA LYS A 240 19.63 -54.46 -7.44
C LYS A 240 18.27 -54.52 -8.12
N GLU A 241 18.21 -54.51 -9.45
CA GLU A 241 16.94 -54.73 -10.15
C GLU A 241 16.38 -56.12 -9.82
N VAL A 242 15.52 -56.11 -8.82
CA VAL A 242 14.61 -57.14 -8.36
C VAL A 242 14.06 -57.88 -9.58
N PRO A 243 14.17 -59.22 -9.66
CA PRO A 243 13.61 -59.97 -10.78
C PRO A 243 12.14 -59.59 -10.98
N ILE A 244 11.86 -59.04 -12.15
CA ILE A 244 10.52 -58.62 -12.54
C ILE A 244 9.74 -59.86 -12.95
N TYR A 245 8.78 -60.27 -12.13
CA TYR A 245 7.91 -61.41 -12.44
C TYR A 245 6.59 -60.98 -13.10
N ALA A 246 6.00 -61.92 -13.84
CA ALA A 246 4.89 -61.73 -14.78
C ALA A 246 3.65 -61.05 -14.17
N THR A 247 2.81 -61.81 -13.45
CA THR A 247 1.53 -61.32 -12.90
C THR A 247 1.23 -61.98 -11.56
N VAL A 248 0.41 -61.36 -10.71
CA VAL A 248 0.03 -61.89 -9.39
C VAL A 248 -0.53 -63.31 -9.51
N ILE A 249 -1.32 -63.58 -10.54
CA ILE A 249 -1.88 -64.91 -10.83
C ILE A 249 -0.84 -65.90 -11.35
N GLY A 250 0.24 -65.42 -11.98
CA GLY A 250 1.35 -66.26 -12.39
C GLY A 250 2.29 -66.65 -11.25
N MET A 251 2.36 -65.84 -10.18
CA MET A 251 3.31 -66.04 -9.08
C MET A 251 3.23 -67.40 -8.36
N PRO A 252 2.06 -68.04 -8.17
CA PRO A 252 1.98 -69.40 -7.63
C PRO A 252 2.77 -70.46 -8.42
N SER A 253 3.15 -70.19 -9.68
CA SER A 253 3.97 -71.10 -10.49
C SER A 253 5.48 -70.82 -10.42
N VAL A 254 5.90 -69.75 -9.74
CA VAL A 254 7.28 -69.26 -9.72
C VAL A 254 7.91 -69.50 -8.35
N ASN A 255 9.07 -70.15 -8.32
CA ASN A 255 9.90 -70.25 -7.11
C ASN A 255 10.76 -68.99 -7.00
N VAL A 256 10.49 -68.18 -5.96
CA VAL A 256 11.31 -66.99 -5.68
C VAL A 256 12.60 -67.45 -4.98
N PRO A 257 13.79 -66.96 -5.35
CA PRO A 257 15.02 -67.32 -4.66
C PRO A 257 14.99 -67.05 -3.14
N THR A 258 15.64 -67.92 -2.37
CA THR A 258 15.82 -67.75 -0.92
C THR A 258 16.63 -66.49 -0.64
N GLY A 259 16.21 -65.69 0.35
CA GLY A 259 16.88 -64.43 0.73
C GLY A 259 16.20 -63.16 0.21
N MET A 260 15.28 -63.27 -0.77
CA MET A 260 14.45 -62.13 -1.17
C MET A 260 13.39 -61.83 -0.11
N SER A 261 13.36 -60.58 0.36
CA SER A 261 12.35 -60.06 1.29
C SER A 261 11.29 -59.20 0.58
N VAL A 262 11.57 -58.77 -0.65
CA VAL A 262 10.72 -57.91 -1.49
C VAL A 262 10.84 -58.34 -2.95
N ILE A 263 9.71 -58.35 -3.68
CA ILE A 263 9.62 -58.63 -5.12
C ILE A 263 8.70 -57.63 -5.82
N THR A 264 8.90 -57.41 -7.12
CA THR A 264 8.01 -56.58 -7.95
C THR A 264 7.24 -57.47 -8.92
N VAL A 265 5.92 -57.27 -9.00
CA VAL A 265 5.02 -57.95 -9.94
C VAL A 265 4.42 -56.89 -10.87
N ARG A 266 4.38 -57.12 -12.19
CA ARG A 266 3.97 -56.08 -13.14
C ARG A 266 2.46 -55.85 -13.29
N GLY A 267 1.66 -56.87 -13.03
CA GLY A 267 0.19 -56.77 -13.11
C GLY A 267 -0.50 -57.89 -12.34
N ARG A 268 -1.83 -57.89 -12.26
CA ARG A 268 -2.57 -58.96 -11.56
C ARG A 268 -2.89 -60.14 -12.48
N PHE A 269 -3.52 -59.85 -13.61
CA PHE A 269 -3.96 -60.79 -14.65
C PHE A 269 -3.10 -60.67 -15.90
N LEU A 270 -2.77 -59.45 -16.33
CA LEU A 270 -1.92 -59.15 -17.48
C LEU A 270 -0.75 -58.27 -17.05
N ILE A 271 0.39 -58.37 -17.72
CA ILE A 271 1.61 -57.61 -17.38
C ILE A 271 1.40 -56.07 -17.44
N HIS A 272 0.32 -55.61 -18.07
CA HIS A 272 0.02 -54.18 -18.31
C HIS A 272 -1.37 -53.76 -17.79
N ASP A 273 -1.94 -54.48 -16.83
CA ASP A 273 -3.22 -54.08 -16.22
C ASP A 273 -3.07 -53.07 -15.07
N ASP A 274 -1.85 -52.58 -14.84
CA ASP A 274 -1.47 -51.63 -13.79
C ASP A 274 -1.82 -52.06 -12.35
N ASP A 275 -2.25 -53.30 -12.12
CA ASP A 275 -2.61 -53.84 -10.80
C ASP A 275 -1.45 -54.59 -10.13
N GLY A 276 -0.25 -54.46 -10.69
CA GLY A 276 1.00 -54.94 -10.11
C GLY A 276 1.44 -54.12 -8.89
N GLY A 277 2.67 -54.37 -8.44
CA GLY A 277 3.27 -53.61 -7.35
C GLY A 277 4.46 -54.29 -6.74
N LEU A 278 4.99 -53.62 -5.72
CA LEU A 278 6.01 -54.19 -4.84
C LEU A 278 5.31 -55.06 -3.79
N TYR A 279 5.79 -56.26 -3.52
CA TYR A 279 5.26 -57.18 -2.50
C TYR A 279 6.37 -57.63 -1.57
N GLY A 280 6.08 -57.81 -0.29
CA GLY A 280 7.04 -58.23 0.74
C GLY A 280 6.48 -59.33 1.63
N LEU A 281 7.34 -59.99 2.41
CA LEU A 281 6.97 -61.14 3.23
C LEU A 281 6.21 -60.78 4.53
N GLY A 282 6.31 -59.53 4.99
CA GLY A 282 5.64 -59.08 6.21
C GLY A 282 4.13 -58.91 5.99
N ASN A 283 3.31 -59.58 6.80
CA ASN A 283 1.87 -59.33 6.81
C ASN A 283 1.62 -57.88 7.27
N ASN A 284 1.16 -57.04 6.35
CA ASN A 284 0.82 -55.64 6.60
C ASN A 284 -0.71 -55.41 6.61
N GLY A 285 -1.49 -56.49 6.76
CA GLY A 285 -2.95 -56.46 6.73
C GLY A 285 -3.55 -56.13 5.37
N THR A 286 -2.77 -56.12 4.29
CA THR A 286 -3.35 -55.97 2.95
C THR A 286 -4.17 -57.20 2.57
N PRO A 287 -5.38 -56.99 2.00
CA PRO A 287 -6.08 -58.08 1.33
C PRO A 287 -5.40 -58.45 0.01
N ASP A 288 -4.56 -57.57 -0.56
CA ASP A 288 -3.82 -57.81 -1.80
C ASP A 288 -2.54 -58.62 -1.56
N LYS A 289 -2.70 -59.95 -1.53
CA LYS A 289 -1.63 -60.91 -1.30
C LYS A 289 -1.72 -62.10 -2.25
N PHE A 290 -0.61 -62.79 -2.44
CA PHE A 290 -0.55 -64.07 -3.14
C PHE A 290 0.48 -65.00 -2.49
N THR A 291 0.46 -66.27 -2.85
CA THR A 291 1.46 -67.25 -2.43
C THR A 291 2.28 -67.69 -3.65
N SER A 292 3.59 -67.61 -3.58
CA SER A 292 4.49 -68.07 -4.66
C SER A 292 4.65 -69.60 -4.67
N GLY A 293 5.26 -70.15 -5.73
CA GLY A 293 5.45 -71.60 -5.89
C GLY A 293 6.31 -72.26 -4.81
N ASP A 294 7.12 -71.48 -4.10
CA ASP A 294 7.91 -71.90 -2.95
C ASP A 294 7.13 -71.83 -1.61
N GLY A 295 5.83 -71.53 -1.65
CA GLY A 295 4.93 -71.53 -0.50
C GLY A 295 4.95 -70.25 0.35
N ARG A 296 5.74 -69.23 -0.01
CA ARG A 296 5.78 -67.96 0.73
C ARG A 296 4.60 -67.06 0.35
N THR A 297 3.93 -66.46 1.34
CA THR A 297 2.89 -65.45 1.11
C THR A 297 3.51 -64.06 1.05
N TRP A 298 3.21 -63.35 -0.03
CA TRP A 298 3.68 -62.01 -0.33
C TRP A 298 2.51 -61.03 -0.22
N TYR A 299 2.73 -59.94 0.50
CA TYR A 299 1.77 -58.89 0.78
C TYR A 299 2.19 -57.62 0.02
N LYS A 300 1.29 -57.01 -0.74
CA LYS A 300 1.59 -55.78 -1.48
C LYS A 300 2.10 -54.70 -0.52
N LEU A 301 3.33 -54.24 -0.73
CA LEU A 301 3.93 -53.15 0.01
C LEU A 301 3.28 -51.85 -0.44
N ARG A 302 2.71 -51.15 0.54
CA ARG A 302 1.92 -49.95 0.29
C ARG A 302 2.83 -48.75 0.16
N LYS A 303 2.73 -48.03 -0.97
CA LYS A 303 3.27 -46.67 -1.05
C LYS A 303 2.26 -45.72 -0.41
N ASN A 304 2.48 -45.35 0.85
CA ASN A 304 1.72 -44.33 1.59
C ASN A 304 0.19 -44.50 1.47
N PRO A 305 -0.47 -45.41 2.20
CA PRO A 305 -1.93 -45.55 2.14
C PRO A 305 -2.63 -44.23 2.50
N ILE A 306 -3.83 -44.02 1.95
CA ILE A 306 -4.71 -42.92 2.37
C ILE A 306 -5.73 -43.48 3.35
N ILE A 307 -5.66 -43.05 4.61
CA ILE A 307 -6.52 -43.57 5.68
C ILE A 307 -7.53 -42.49 6.06
N LEU A 308 -8.81 -42.76 5.83
CA LEU A 308 -9.91 -41.83 6.01
C LEU A 308 -10.73 -42.30 7.22
N ALA A 309 -10.82 -41.46 8.25
CA ALA A 309 -11.68 -41.70 9.39
C ALA A 309 -12.98 -40.89 9.27
N PHE A 310 -14.11 -41.52 9.55
CA PHE A 310 -15.44 -40.93 9.44
C PHE A 310 -16.14 -41.02 10.81
N SER A 311 -16.63 -39.91 11.33
CA SER A 311 -17.46 -39.88 12.53
C SER A 311 -18.64 -38.93 12.35
N GLY A 312 -19.63 -39.07 13.22
CA GLY A 312 -20.88 -38.33 13.16
C GLY A 312 -22.09 -39.25 13.29
N GLN A 313 -23.26 -38.85 12.80
CA GLN A 313 -24.50 -39.57 13.11
C GLN A 313 -24.99 -40.54 12.01
N SER A 314 -26.31 -40.62 11.81
CA SER A 314 -26.97 -41.52 10.85
C SER A 314 -26.46 -41.35 9.42
N ASN A 315 -26.13 -40.13 8.99
CA ASN A 315 -25.62 -39.88 7.65
C ASN A 315 -24.21 -40.46 7.38
N ILE A 316 -23.47 -40.81 8.43
CA ILE A 316 -22.21 -41.57 8.35
C ILE A 316 -22.46 -43.06 8.50
N ALA A 317 -23.34 -43.43 9.44
CA ALA A 317 -23.56 -44.81 9.84
C ALA A 317 -24.45 -45.61 8.88
N ASN A 318 -25.38 -44.95 8.19
CA ASN A 318 -26.35 -45.63 7.33
C ASN A 318 -25.69 -46.20 6.08
N VAL A 319 -26.06 -47.43 5.76
CA VAL A 319 -25.71 -48.10 4.50
C VAL A 319 -27.00 -48.36 3.74
N ARG A 320 -27.03 -47.96 2.47
CA ARG A 320 -28.15 -48.20 1.56
C ARG A 320 -27.90 -49.47 0.77
N THR A 321 -28.89 -50.35 0.69
CA THR A 321 -28.87 -51.57 -0.11
C THR A 321 -29.52 -51.33 -1.48
N GLY A 322 -29.31 -52.26 -2.43
CA GLY A 322 -29.94 -52.20 -3.75
C GLY A 322 -29.33 -51.15 -4.69
N TYR A 323 -28.13 -50.66 -4.40
CA TYR A 323 -27.41 -49.72 -5.27
C TYR A 323 -26.34 -50.46 -6.06
N ASN A 324 -26.56 -50.63 -7.36
CA ASN A 324 -25.63 -51.35 -8.23
C ASN A 324 -24.57 -50.38 -8.80
N TRP A 325 -23.30 -50.65 -8.52
CA TRP A 325 -22.17 -49.84 -8.96
C TRP A 325 -20.89 -50.67 -9.04
N THR A 326 -19.82 -50.09 -9.59
CA THR A 326 -18.50 -50.72 -9.69
C THR A 326 -17.49 -49.93 -8.86
N PRO A 327 -17.23 -50.36 -7.61
CA PRO A 327 -16.22 -49.71 -6.78
C PRO A 327 -14.82 -49.92 -7.33
N GLN A 328 -13.91 -49.00 -7.01
CA GLN A 328 -12.49 -49.11 -7.32
C GLN A 328 -11.87 -50.27 -6.52
N THR A 329 -10.96 -51.01 -7.14
CA THR A 329 -10.33 -52.20 -6.55
C THR A 329 -9.34 -51.86 -5.43
N ASN A 330 -8.80 -50.65 -5.43
CA ASN A 330 -7.90 -50.11 -4.40
C ASN A 330 -8.64 -49.38 -3.25
N ALA A 331 -9.97 -49.53 -3.15
CA ALA A 331 -10.80 -48.93 -2.12
C ALA A 331 -11.30 -49.98 -1.12
N TYR A 332 -11.09 -49.72 0.17
CA TYR A 332 -11.41 -50.64 1.25
C TYR A 332 -12.14 -49.96 2.40
N ILE A 333 -12.96 -50.73 3.12
CA ILE A 333 -13.69 -50.27 4.31
C ILE A 333 -13.51 -51.24 5.46
N TRP A 334 -13.30 -50.70 6.65
CA TRP A 334 -13.20 -51.47 7.89
C TRP A 334 -14.57 -52.08 8.23
N ASN A 335 -14.60 -53.39 8.52
CA ASN A 335 -15.84 -54.17 8.73
C ASN A 335 -16.49 -53.95 10.11
N SER A 336 -16.58 -52.72 10.59
CA SER A 336 -17.27 -52.40 11.84
C SER A 336 -18.79 -52.27 11.62
N THR A 337 -19.58 -52.78 12.57
CA THR A 337 -21.05 -52.71 12.54
C THR A 337 -21.61 -52.50 13.93
N GLY A 338 -22.62 -51.64 14.11
CA GLY A 338 -23.23 -51.44 15.44
C GLY A 338 -22.18 -51.01 16.47
N VAL A 339 -22.04 -51.75 17.58
CA VAL A 339 -20.99 -51.58 18.61
C VAL A 339 -19.70 -52.34 18.34
N ALA A 340 -19.66 -53.19 17.31
CA ALA A 340 -18.47 -53.98 17.02
C ALA A 340 -17.31 -53.08 16.58
N VAL A 341 -16.12 -53.39 17.08
CA VAL A 341 -14.88 -52.68 16.72
C VAL A 341 -14.48 -52.98 15.28
N GLY A 342 -14.80 -54.16 14.75
CA GLY A 342 -14.31 -54.64 13.46
C GLY A 342 -13.00 -55.42 13.60
N THR A 343 -12.64 -56.17 12.57
CA THR A 343 -11.52 -57.12 12.58
C THR A 343 -10.66 -57.07 11.31
N ALA A 344 -11.18 -56.56 10.20
CA ALA A 344 -10.47 -56.53 8.93
C ALA A 344 -11.01 -55.45 7.97
N PHE A 345 -10.16 -55.05 7.03
CA PHE A 345 -10.59 -54.29 5.86
C PHE A 345 -11.18 -55.23 4.80
N THR A 346 -12.25 -54.79 4.16
CA THR A 346 -12.94 -55.50 3.08
C THR A 346 -13.10 -54.58 1.88
N SER A 347 -13.18 -55.15 0.67
CA SER A 347 -13.50 -54.38 -0.53
C SER A 347 -14.89 -53.75 -0.41
N LEU A 348 -15.09 -52.59 -1.04
CA LEU A 348 -16.40 -51.94 -1.08
C LEU A 348 -17.44 -52.86 -1.76
N ASN A 349 -18.65 -52.90 -1.21
CA ASN A 349 -19.73 -53.76 -1.72
C ASN A 349 -20.40 -53.14 -2.96
N ALA A 350 -20.45 -53.89 -4.07
CA ALA A 350 -21.00 -53.45 -5.35
C ALA A 350 -22.54 -53.28 -5.39
N THR A 351 -23.24 -53.66 -4.32
CA THR A 351 -24.72 -53.60 -4.18
C THR A 351 -25.17 -52.70 -3.02
N MET A 352 -24.21 -52.11 -2.30
CA MET A 352 -24.48 -51.26 -1.14
C MET A 352 -23.66 -49.97 -1.23
N ILE A 353 -24.20 -48.88 -0.68
CA ILE A 353 -23.49 -47.60 -0.62
C ILE A 353 -23.76 -46.85 0.67
N SER A 354 -22.73 -46.18 1.16
CA SER A 354 -22.78 -45.24 2.27
C SER A 354 -21.95 -44.01 1.88
N PHE A 355 -22.10 -42.91 2.62
CA PHE A 355 -21.25 -41.74 2.40
C PHE A 355 -19.74 -42.08 2.53
N PRO A 356 -19.27 -42.80 3.58
CA PRO A 356 -17.88 -43.23 3.65
C PRO A 356 -17.43 -44.06 2.44
N ALA A 357 -18.26 -45.00 1.96
CA ALA A 357 -17.91 -45.81 0.79
C ALA A 357 -17.78 -44.96 -0.48
N ALA A 358 -18.69 -44.00 -0.70
CA ALA A 358 -18.67 -43.12 -1.86
C ALA A 358 -17.46 -42.18 -1.88
N VAL A 359 -17.13 -41.56 -0.74
CA VAL A 359 -15.93 -40.70 -0.60
C VAL A 359 -14.65 -41.52 -0.84
N THR A 360 -14.53 -42.65 -0.16
CA THR A 360 -13.36 -43.54 -0.27
C THR A 360 -13.15 -44.01 -1.71
N ASN A 361 -14.23 -44.41 -2.39
CA ASN A 361 -14.17 -44.82 -3.79
C ASN A 361 -13.67 -43.71 -4.72
N GLU A 362 -14.20 -42.49 -4.59
CA GLU A 362 -13.78 -41.40 -5.47
C GLU A 362 -12.35 -40.94 -5.17
N ILE A 363 -11.91 -40.94 -3.91
CA ILE A 363 -10.51 -40.68 -3.56
C ILE A 363 -9.61 -41.77 -4.15
N ALA A 364 -10.03 -43.04 -4.11
CA ALA A 364 -9.29 -44.14 -4.72
C ALA A 364 -9.19 -44.00 -6.25
N ARG A 365 -10.26 -43.56 -6.91
CA ARG A 365 -10.28 -43.27 -8.35
C ARG A 365 -9.32 -42.14 -8.72
N LEU A 366 -9.24 -41.10 -7.89
CA LEU A 366 -8.32 -39.96 -8.06
C LEU A 366 -6.87 -40.31 -7.71
N ASN A 367 -6.64 -41.43 -7.01
CA ASN A 367 -5.32 -41.89 -6.57
C ASN A 367 -5.10 -43.36 -6.98
N PRO A 368 -5.08 -43.70 -8.28
CA PRO A 368 -5.08 -45.10 -8.74
C PRO A 368 -3.87 -45.91 -8.27
N ARG A 369 -2.79 -45.25 -7.84
CA ARG A 369 -1.55 -45.88 -7.36
C ARG A 369 -1.47 -46.02 -5.83
N ARG A 370 -2.52 -45.63 -5.10
CA ARG A 370 -2.54 -45.67 -3.62
C ARG A 370 -3.77 -46.43 -3.18
N GLU A 371 -3.62 -47.26 -2.14
CA GLU A 371 -4.77 -47.87 -1.48
C GLU A 371 -5.44 -46.85 -0.56
N VAL A 372 -6.77 -46.87 -0.53
CA VAL A 372 -7.59 -45.94 0.25
C VAL A 372 -8.49 -46.73 1.20
N PHE A 373 -8.40 -46.41 2.49
CA PHE A 373 -9.03 -47.15 3.58
C PHE A 373 -10.02 -46.25 4.30
N ALA A 374 -11.25 -46.72 4.48
CA ALA A 374 -12.29 -46.04 5.26
C ALA A 374 -12.46 -46.71 6.63
N ILE A 375 -12.46 -45.91 7.70
CA ILE A 375 -12.78 -46.36 9.07
C ILE A 375 -14.03 -45.60 9.52
N VAL A 376 -15.10 -46.31 9.88
CA VAL A 376 -16.40 -45.72 10.19
C VAL A 376 -16.71 -45.79 11.69
N GLY A 377 -16.78 -44.64 12.34
CA GLY A 377 -17.14 -44.43 13.74
C GLY A 377 -18.51 -43.77 13.95
N GLY A 378 -19.37 -43.72 12.92
CA GLY A 378 -20.66 -43.04 13.02
C GLY A 378 -21.70 -43.76 13.88
N ARG A 379 -22.59 -42.99 14.54
CA ARG A 379 -23.69 -43.48 15.38
C ARG A 379 -25.03 -42.79 15.14
N PRO A 380 -26.08 -43.51 14.69
CA PRO A 380 -27.41 -42.93 14.50
C PRO A 380 -27.96 -42.28 15.77
N ASN A 381 -28.80 -41.26 15.60
CA ASN A 381 -29.59 -40.61 16.68
C ASN A 381 -28.77 -40.15 17.89
N THR A 382 -27.52 -39.74 17.67
CA THR A 382 -26.63 -39.30 18.75
C THR A 382 -26.37 -37.78 18.65
N PRO A 383 -26.66 -37.00 19.71
CA PRO A 383 -26.25 -35.60 19.80
C PRO A 383 -24.75 -35.48 20.10
N ILE A 384 -24.15 -34.31 19.85
CA ILE A 384 -22.71 -34.08 19.98
C ILE A 384 -22.17 -34.42 21.39
N ALA A 385 -23.02 -34.38 22.41
CA ALA A 385 -22.69 -34.80 23.77
C ALA A 385 -22.10 -36.23 23.85
N GLY A 386 -22.50 -37.14 22.95
CA GLY A 386 -21.94 -38.50 22.86
C GLY A 386 -20.45 -38.54 22.47
N TRP A 387 -19.89 -37.46 21.94
CA TRP A 387 -18.48 -37.33 21.60
C TRP A 387 -17.66 -36.50 22.60
N MET A 388 -18.30 -35.90 23.60
CA MET A 388 -17.63 -34.96 24.51
C MET A 388 -17.07 -35.59 25.78
N ALA A 389 -17.61 -36.73 26.23
CA ALA A 389 -17.44 -37.14 27.62
C ALA A 389 -16.04 -37.58 28.05
N GLU A 390 -15.53 -36.90 29.07
CA GLU A 390 -15.01 -37.57 30.26
C GLU A 390 -16.19 -37.67 31.27
N ARG A 391 -16.40 -38.85 31.85
CA ARG A 391 -17.63 -39.27 32.56
C ARG A 391 -18.10 -38.35 33.70
N PRO A 392 -19.40 -38.41 34.10
CA PRO A 392 -20.46 -39.33 33.62
C PRO A 392 -21.31 -38.77 32.47
N LEU A 393 -21.63 -39.63 31.51
CA LEU A 393 -22.60 -39.35 30.44
C LEU A 393 -24.03 -39.34 30.98
N PRO A 394 -24.96 -38.54 30.40
CA PRO A 394 -26.38 -38.67 30.69
C PRO A 394 -26.87 -40.10 30.44
N GLU A 395 -27.86 -40.54 31.22
CA GLU A 395 -28.45 -41.87 31.07
C GLU A 395 -28.94 -42.08 29.62
N GLY A 396 -28.51 -43.19 29.00
CA GLY A 396 -28.86 -43.53 27.62
C GLY A 396 -27.96 -42.95 26.53
N VAL A 397 -26.93 -42.15 26.84
CA VAL A 397 -25.97 -41.63 25.85
C VAL A 397 -24.74 -42.54 25.77
N GLU A 398 -24.47 -43.07 24.56
CA GLU A 398 -23.26 -43.87 24.28
C GLU A 398 -22.02 -42.97 24.16
N ASP A 399 -20.87 -43.44 24.64
CA ASP A 399 -19.57 -42.79 24.39
C ASP A 399 -19.09 -43.11 22.97
N VAL A 400 -19.59 -42.34 22.01
CA VAL A 400 -19.30 -42.52 20.58
C VAL A 400 -17.85 -42.15 20.27
N TYR A 401 -17.24 -41.26 21.06
CA TYR A 401 -15.82 -40.98 20.96
C TYR A 401 -15.00 -42.23 21.25
N ALA A 402 -15.23 -42.90 22.39
CA ALA A 402 -14.49 -44.09 22.78
C ALA A 402 -14.65 -45.22 21.75
N LEU A 403 -15.85 -45.40 21.20
CA LEU A 403 -16.09 -46.35 20.12
C LEU A 403 -15.31 -45.97 18.84
N THR A 404 -15.38 -44.70 18.43
CA THR A 404 -14.67 -44.21 17.24
C THR A 404 -13.16 -44.44 17.39
N LYS A 405 -12.61 -44.10 18.57
CA LYS A 405 -11.21 -44.34 18.93
C LYS A 405 -10.84 -45.82 18.82
N ALA A 406 -11.58 -46.70 19.48
CA ALA A 406 -11.30 -48.14 19.47
C ALA A 406 -11.28 -48.73 18.05
N ARG A 407 -12.18 -48.27 17.18
CA ARG A 407 -12.21 -48.67 15.76
C ARG A 407 -11.01 -48.19 14.99
N ILE A 408 -10.61 -46.93 15.18
CA ILE A 408 -9.46 -46.35 14.49
C ILE A 408 -8.18 -47.04 14.95
N GLU A 409 -7.98 -47.24 16.25
CA GLU A 409 -6.80 -47.94 16.78
C GLU A 409 -6.71 -49.38 16.27
N ALA A 410 -7.81 -50.14 16.29
CA ALA A 410 -7.82 -51.50 15.76
C ALA A 410 -7.53 -51.56 14.25
N ALA A 411 -8.09 -50.63 13.49
CA ALA A 411 -7.89 -50.54 12.05
C ALA A 411 -6.46 -50.12 11.70
N LEU A 412 -5.89 -49.14 12.40
CA LEU A 412 -4.51 -48.69 12.21
C LEU A 412 -3.51 -49.79 12.58
N ALA A 413 -3.75 -50.49 13.70
CA ALA A 413 -2.96 -51.66 14.09
C ALA A 413 -2.98 -52.75 13.00
N ALA A 414 -4.16 -53.04 12.42
CA ALA A 414 -4.28 -54.00 11.32
C ALA A 414 -3.53 -53.55 10.05
N LEU A 415 -3.42 -52.24 9.78
CA LEU A 415 -2.68 -51.70 8.63
C LEU A 415 -1.17 -51.58 8.89
N GLY A 416 -0.72 -51.70 10.14
CA GLY A 416 0.63 -51.28 10.54
C GLY A 416 0.85 -49.76 10.37
N ALA A 417 -0.23 -48.98 10.44
CA ALA A 417 -0.20 -47.52 10.37
C ALA A 417 -0.30 -46.92 11.77
N ILE A 418 0.18 -45.70 11.94
CA ILE A 418 0.12 -44.99 13.22
C ILE A 418 -0.85 -43.81 13.20
N GLU A 419 -1.22 -43.32 12.02
CA GLU A 419 -1.96 -42.06 11.85
C GLU A 419 -3.01 -42.17 10.74
N ILE A 420 -4.07 -41.38 10.86
CA ILE A 420 -5.04 -41.16 9.78
C ILE A 420 -4.56 -40.05 8.84
N SER A 421 -4.99 -40.10 7.57
CA SER A 421 -4.70 -39.04 6.59
C SER A 421 -5.73 -37.92 6.61
N ARG A 422 -6.98 -38.22 7.00
CA ARG A 422 -8.07 -37.24 6.97
C ARG A 422 -9.25 -37.65 7.85
N PHE A 423 -9.95 -36.66 8.38
CA PHE A 423 -11.14 -36.86 9.19
C PHE A 423 -12.38 -36.23 8.53
N PHE A 424 -13.50 -36.96 8.57
CA PHE A 424 -14.79 -36.50 8.09
C PHE A 424 -15.79 -36.50 9.23
N TRP A 425 -16.51 -35.39 9.36
CA TRP A 425 -17.51 -35.16 10.39
C TRP A 425 -18.86 -34.83 9.73
N TRP A 426 -19.88 -35.66 9.97
CA TRP A 426 -21.25 -35.34 9.54
C TRP A 426 -22.22 -35.59 10.69
N GLN A 427 -22.47 -34.53 11.44
CA GLN A 427 -23.35 -34.53 12.59
C GLN A 427 -23.93 -33.12 12.81
N GLY A 428 -25.10 -33.07 13.43
CA GLY A 428 -25.73 -31.83 13.87
C GLY A 428 -27.25 -31.90 13.88
N GLU A 429 -27.85 -32.89 13.21
CA GLU A 429 -29.30 -32.98 13.09
C GLU A 429 -29.98 -33.16 14.46
N SER A 430 -29.35 -33.91 15.37
CA SER A 430 -29.83 -34.12 16.74
C SER A 430 -29.64 -32.90 17.66
N ASP A 431 -28.81 -31.94 17.26
CA ASP A 431 -28.52 -30.70 18.00
C ASP A 431 -29.12 -29.46 17.34
N ALA A 432 -29.83 -29.62 16.21
CA ALA A 432 -30.33 -28.52 15.40
C ALA A 432 -31.33 -27.63 16.15
N ALA A 433 -32.00 -28.15 17.19
CA ALA A 433 -32.88 -27.37 18.05
C ALA A 433 -32.12 -26.43 19.00
N THR A 434 -30.84 -26.69 19.28
CA THR A 434 -29.99 -25.91 20.20
C THR A 434 -28.61 -25.63 19.59
N PRO A 435 -28.52 -24.95 18.42
CA PRO A 435 -27.28 -24.81 17.67
C PRO A 435 -26.26 -23.84 18.31
N ALA A 436 -26.66 -23.08 19.34
CA ALA A 436 -25.81 -22.05 19.95
C ALA A 436 -24.61 -22.62 20.73
N SER A 437 -24.78 -23.75 21.42
CA SER A 437 -23.71 -24.41 22.19
C SER A 437 -22.82 -25.32 21.32
N TYR A 438 -23.25 -25.61 20.10
CA TYR A 438 -22.63 -26.64 19.27
C TYR A 438 -21.18 -26.33 18.91
N LEU A 439 -20.83 -25.07 18.65
CA LEU A 439 -19.44 -24.69 18.34
C LEU A 439 -18.50 -25.03 19.50
N ALA A 440 -18.84 -24.65 20.73
CA ALA A 440 -18.03 -24.94 21.92
C ALA A 440 -17.91 -26.46 22.17
N ASN A 441 -19.01 -27.20 21.95
CA ASN A 441 -19.02 -28.65 22.04
C ASN A 441 -18.12 -29.28 20.97
N PHE A 442 -18.17 -28.77 19.74
CA PHE A 442 -17.33 -29.23 18.64
C PHE A 442 -15.84 -28.98 18.90
N GLU A 443 -15.46 -27.82 19.44
CA GLU A 443 -14.07 -27.58 19.84
C GLU A 443 -13.58 -28.55 20.92
N THR A 444 -14.47 -28.92 21.85
CA THR A 444 -14.19 -29.94 22.86
C THR A 444 -13.93 -31.31 22.21
N VAL A 445 -14.79 -31.73 21.27
CA VAL A 445 -14.62 -32.97 20.50
C VAL A 445 -13.32 -32.97 19.71
N MET A 446 -13.01 -31.86 19.03
CA MET A 446 -11.78 -31.74 18.24
C MET A 446 -10.53 -31.78 19.12
N THR A 447 -10.55 -31.15 20.29
CA THR A 447 -9.45 -31.20 21.26
C THR A 447 -9.19 -32.63 21.73
N ARG A 448 -10.24 -33.42 21.98
CA ARG A 448 -10.09 -34.84 22.33
C ARG A 448 -9.44 -35.62 21.21
N PHE A 449 -9.94 -35.51 19.98
CA PHE A 449 -9.33 -36.20 18.84
C PHE A 449 -7.88 -35.78 18.63
N GLN A 450 -7.56 -34.49 18.71
CA GLN A 450 -6.20 -33.97 18.56
C GLN A 450 -5.24 -34.39 19.69
N ALA A 451 -5.76 -34.87 20.82
CA ALA A 451 -4.94 -35.46 21.88
C ALA A 451 -4.52 -36.92 21.58
N GLU A 452 -5.14 -37.56 20.59
CA GLU A 452 -4.80 -38.92 20.19
C GLU A 452 -3.59 -38.95 19.25
N ALA A 453 -2.64 -39.84 19.51
CA ALA A 453 -1.42 -39.97 18.71
C ALA A 453 -1.69 -40.28 17.23
N TRP A 454 -2.84 -40.89 16.92
CA TRP A 454 -3.23 -41.22 15.56
C TRP A 454 -3.93 -40.09 14.80
N PHE A 455 -4.17 -38.94 15.43
CA PHE A 455 -4.75 -37.74 14.83
C PHE A 455 -3.72 -36.61 14.83
N PRO A 456 -2.81 -36.56 13.83
CA PRO A 456 -1.84 -35.48 13.72
C PRO A 456 -2.50 -34.10 13.69
N LEU A 457 -1.80 -33.08 14.20
CA LEU A 457 -2.31 -31.71 14.27
C LEU A 457 -2.60 -31.10 12.89
N GLU A 458 -1.96 -31.61 11.84
CA GLU A 458 -2.16 -31.25 10.44
C GLU A 458 -3.34 -31.98 9.77
N THR A 459 -3.97 -32.94 10.45
CA THR A 459 -5.10 -33.68 9.91
C THR A 459 -6.25 -32.75 9.60
N VAL A 460 -6.65 -32.70 8.32
CA VAL A 460 -7.77 -31.87 7.89
C VAL A 460 -9.10 -32.53 8.24
N THR A 461 -9.97 -31.78 8.91
CA THR A 461 -11.36 -32.18 9.19
C THR A 461 -12.31 -31.60 8.14
N THR A 462 -13.08 -32.45 7.47
CA THR A 462 -14.19 -32.01 6.61
C THR A 462 -15.50 -32.13 7.33
N ILE A 463 -16.13 -30.99 7.55
CA ILE A 463 -17.42 -30.84 8.20
C ILE A 463 -18.48 -30.82 7.10
N MET A 464 -19.43 -31.74 7.21
CA MET A 464 -20.55 -31.85 6.29
C MET A 464 -21.74 -31.05 6.82
N GLY A 465 -22.43 -30.35 5.94
CA GLY A 465 -23.71 -29.72 6.25
C GLY A 465 -24.82 -30.74 6.50
N VAL A 466 -25.74 -30.41 7.39
CA VAL A 466 -26.98 -31.17 7.60
C VAL A 466 -28.01 -30.83 6.52
N VAL A 467 -29.10 -31.58 6.48
CA VAL A 467 -30.22 -31.37 5.53
C VAL A 467 -30.64 -29.89 5.43
N PRO A 468 -30.91 -29.34 4.23
CA PRO A 468 -31.35 -27.95 4.11
C PRO A 468 -32.83 -27.77 4.45
N THR A 469 -33.20 -26.52 4.76
CA THR A 469 -34.60 -26.16 5.03
C THR A 469 -35.53 -26.44 3.84
N VAL A 470 -35.03 -26.33 2.59
CA VAL A 470 -35.84 -26.63 1.40
C VAL A 470 -36.27 -28.12 1.31
N VAL A 471 -35.55 -29.02 1.97
CA VAL A 471 -35.88 -30.46 2.02
C VAL A 471 -36.66 -30.79 3.28
N ASN A 472 -36.22 -30.31 4.44
CA ASN A 472 -36.83 -30.66 5.72
C ASN A 472 -38.07 -29.82 6.06
N GLY A 473 -38.17 -28.60 5.52
CA GLY A 473 -39.23 -27.63 5.82
C GLY A 473 -39.01 -26.83 7.12
N ASN A 474 -37.97 -27.13 7.92
CA ASN A 474 -37.71 -26.47 9.19
C ASN A 474 -36.41 -25.64 9.19
N GLY A 475 -36.53 -24.34 9.46
CA GLY A 475 -35.43 -23.36 9.49
C GLY A 475 -34.32 -23.65 10.50
N ILE A 476 -34.56 -24.52 11.48
CA ILE A 476 -33.53 -24.90 12.47
C ILE A 476 -32.30 -25.56 11.84
N TYR A 477 -32.49 -26.27 10.72
CA TYR A 477 -31.37 -26.92 10.03
C TYR A 477 -30.50 -25.94 9.25
N SER A 478 -31.07 -24.85 8.71
CA SER A 478 -30.28 -23.75 8.17
C SER A 478 -29.46 -23.06 9.27
N ALA A 479 -30.07 -22.82 10.44
CA ALA A 479 -29.34 -22.28 11.60
C ALA A 479 -28.19 -23.22 12.04
N MET A 480 -28.42 -24.52 12.03
CA MET A 480 -27.40 -25.53 12.34
C MET A 480 -26.27 -25.55 11.29
N ASN A 481 -26.60 -25.46 10.00
CA ASN A 481 -25.63 -25.35 8.91
C ASN A 481 -24.76 -24.09 9.03
N ILE A 482 -25.33 -22.96 9.50
CA ILE A 482 -24.56 -21.76 9.82
C ILE A 482 -23.58 -22.03 10.97
N THR A 483 -24.01 -22.74 12.02
CA THR A 483 -23.09 -23.11 13.11
C THR A 483 -21.98 -24.04 12.64
N LEU A 484 -22.26 -25.02 11.79
CA LEU A 484 -21.23 -25.91 11.23
C LEU A 484 -20.20 -25.16 10.37
N GLN A 485 -20.64 -24.14 9.62
CA GLN A 485 -19.74 -23.24 8.92
C GLN A 485 -18.85 -22.44 9.88
N LYS A 486 -19.37 -22.03 11.04
CA LYS A 486 -18.55 -21.41 12.10
C LYS A 486 -17.51 -22.38 12.66
N CYS A 487 -17.87 -23.65 12.86
CA CYS A 487 -16.92 -24.69 13.29
C CYS A 487 -15.77 -24.86 12.28
N ALA A 488 -16.05 -24.80 10.98
CA ALA A 488 -15.03 -24.82 9.95
C ALA A 488 -14.17 -23.55 9.96
N SER A 489 -14.80 -22.39 10.14
CA SER A 489 -14.13 -21.08 10.14
C SER A 489 -13.29 -20.82 11.38
N ALA A 490 -13.49 -21.56 12.48
CA ALA A 490 -12.69 -21.47 13.70
C ALA A 490 -11.24 -21.97 13.50
N ASP A 491 -11.00 -22.84 12.50
CA ASP A 491 -9.66 -23.30 12.13
C ASP A 491 -9.57 -23.53 10.60
N PRO A 492 -9.54 -22.45 9.80
CA PRO A 492 -9.71 -22.52 8.36
C PRO A 492 -8.52 -23.17 7.63
N GLN A 493 -7.38 -23.33 8.30
CA GLN A 493 -6.22 -24.03 7.75
C GLN A 493 -6.40 -25.55 7.80
N ARG A 494 -7.16 -26.05 8.77
CA ARG A 494 -7.30 -27.48 9.05
C ARG A 494 -8.74 -27.97 8.99
N ARG A 495 -9.70 -27.09 8.73
CA ARG A 495 -11.11 -27.44 8.62
C ARG A 495 -11.71 -26.90 7.33
N SER A 496 -12.62 -27.69 6.77
CA SER A 496 -13.35 -27.34 5.57
C SER A 496 -14.83 -27.68 5.73
N PHE A 497 -15.69 -26.94 5.05
CA PHE A 497 -17.13 -27.18 5.06
C PHE A 497 -17.63 -27.60 3.67
N VAL A 498 -18.46 -28.64 3.62
CA VAL A 498 -19.19 -29.07 2.42
C VAL A 498 -20.68 -28.94 2.69
N TYR A 499 -21.30 -27.95 2.08
CA TYR A 499 -22.74 -27.73 2.19
C TYR A 499 -23.51 -28.79 1.39
N THR A 500 -24.38 -29.55 2.04
CA THR A 500 -25.08 -30.67 1.39
C THR A 500 -26.34 -30.22 0.65
N GLY A 501 -26.98 -29.13 1.10
CA GLY A 501 -28.28 -28.69 0.59
C GLY A 501 -28.28 -28.12 -0.82
N GLY A 502 -27.17 -27.53 -1.27
CA GLY A 502 -27.01 -27.01 -2.63
C GLY A 502 -26.44 -28.04 -3.60
N CYS A 503 -26.03 -29.20 -3.09
CA CYS A 503 -25.32 -30.22 -3.85
C CYS A 503 -26.18 -31.43 -4.19
N LEU A 504 -27.32 -31.58 -3.52
CA LEU A 504 -28.28 -32.66 -3.74
C LEU A 504 -29.66 -32.10 -4.13
N PRO A 505 -30.25 -32.52 -5.26
CA PRO A 505 -31.65 -32.23 -5.55
C PRO A 505 -32.57 -32.91 -4.53
N ALA A 506 -33.81 -32.42 -4.39
CA ALA A 506 -34.80 -32.99 -3.46
C ALA A 506 -35.03 -34.50 -3.66
N SER A 507 -34.92 -35.00 -4.90
CA SER A 507 -35.04 -36.44 -5.22
C SER A 507 -33.93 -37.32 -4.63
N ASP A 508 -32.83 -36.71 -4.21
CA ASP A 508 -31.68 -37.42 -3.63
C ASP A 508 -31.78 -37.52 -2.11
N TRP A 509 -32.89 -37.09 -1.52
CA TRP A 509 -33.26 -37.27 -0.13
C TRP A 509 -34.33 -38.35 -0.01
N LEU A 510 -34.08 -39.35 0.84
CA LEU A 510 -35.01 -40.45 1.09
C LEU A 510 -36.16 -39.99 1.97
N ASP A 511 -35.82 -39.18 2.96
CA ASP A 511 -36.73 -38.61 3.95
C ASP A 511 -36.24 -37.20 4.30
N ALA A 512 -36.84 -36.58 5.32
CA ALA A 512 -36.52 -35.23 5.73
C ALA A 512 -35.12 -35.06 6.35
N LEU A 513 -34.30 -36.11 6.46
CA LEU A 513 -33.00 -36.10 7.16
C LEU A 513 -31.88 -36.82 6.42
N HIS A 514 -32.20 -37.82 5.60
CA HIS A 514 -31.22 -38.75 5.07
C HIS A 514 -31.21 -38.81 3.54
N PRO A 515 -30.02 -38.83 2.90
CA PRO A 515 -29.89 -39.07 1.47
C PRO A 515 -30.35 -40.47 1.04
N THR A 516 -30.80 -40.58 -0.21
CA THR A 516 -30.97 -41.86 -0.92
C THR A 516 -29.59 -42.48 -1.25
N ALA A 517 -29.59 -43.68 -1.83
CA ALA A 517 -28.35 -44.29 -2.34
C ALA A 517 -27.64 -43.41 -3.39
N ASN A 518 -28.41 -42.84 -4.33
CA ASN A 518 -27.89 -41.91 -5.33
C ASN A 518 -27.40 -40.60 -4.68
N GLY A 519 -28.10 -40.12 -3.64
CA GLY A 519 -27.66 -38.99 -2.85
C GLY A 519 -26.31 -39.21 -2.17
N TYR A 520 -26.09 -40.36 -1.52
CA TYR A 520 -24.78 -40.70 -0.93
C TYR A 520 -23.67 -40.80 -1.97
N TYR A 521 -23.95 -41.40 -3.14
CA TYR A 521 -22.98 -41.43 -4.24
C TYR A 521 -22.56 -40.02 -4.66
N ARG A 522 -23.54 -39.16 -4.97
CA ARG A 522 -23.30 -37.80 -5.48
C ARG A 522 -22.57 -36.92 -4.47
N ILE A 523 -23.03 -36.90 -3.22
CA ILE A 523 -22.38 -36.08 -2.19
C ILE A 523 -21.00 -36.63 -1.83
N GLY A 524 -20.82 -37.94 -1.78
CA GLY A 524 -19.51 -38.55 -1.54
C GLY A 524 -18.50 -38.24 -2.64
N THR A 525 -18.91 -38.37 -3.91
CA THR A 525 -18.09 -38.00 -5.07
C THR A 525 -17.74 -36.51 -5.07
N LEU A 526 -18.72 -35.63 -4.81
CA LEU A 526 -18.46 -34.20 -4.75
C LEU A 526 -17.48 -33.85 -3.62
N THR A 527 -17.72 -34.38 -2.42
CA THR A 527 -16.83 -34.18 -1.26
C THR A 527 -15.41 -34.61 -1.61
N ALA A 528 -15.21 -35.82 -2.14
CA ALA A 528 -13.89 -36.30 -2.52
C ALA A 528 -13.17 -35.38 -3.53
N ARG A 529 -13.90 -34.81 -4.51
CA ARG A 529 -13.33 -33.86 -5.49
C ARG A 529 -12.94 -32.53 -4.86
N ILE A 530 -13.78 -31.95 -4.00
CA ILE A 530 -13.48 -30.72 -3.27
C ILE A 530 -12.20 -30.91 -2.45
N VAL A 531 -12.14 -32.05 -1.75
CA VAL A 531 -11.01 -32.43 -0.90
C VAL A 531 -9.72 -32.64 -1.71
N HIS A 532 -9.81 -33.31 -2.85
CA HIS A 532 -8.66 -33.59 -3.70
C HIS A 532 -8.09 -32.31 -4.34
N ALA A 533 -8.94 -31.34 -4.68
CA ALA A 533 -8.53 -30.08 -5.29
C ALA A 533 -7.68 -29.18 -4.35
N GLY A 534 -7.36 -29.62 -3.12
CA GLY A 534 -6.64 -28.83 -2.13
C GLY A 534 -7.40 -27.57 -1.69
N SER A 535 -8.64 -27.41 -2.17
CA SER A 535 -9.51 -26.31 -1.81
C SER A 535 -10.04 -26.62 -0.42
N ALA A 536 -9.49 -25.94 0.59
CA ALA A 536 -10.16 -25.84 1.89
C ALA A 536 -11.57 -25.31 1.62
N GLY A 537 -12.55 -26.23 1.54
CA GLY A 537 -13.93 -25.90 1.22
C GLY A 537 -14.43 -24.79 2.14
N TYR A 538 -14.93 -23.70 1.56
CA TYR A 538 -15.53 -22.56 2.27
C TYR A 538 -14.83 -22.22 3.61
N ALA A 539 -13.54 -21.88 3.56
CA ALA A 539 -12.94 -21.13 4.66
C ALA A 539 -13.65 -19.77 4.71
N GLY A 540 -14.49 -19.56 5.72
CA GLY A 540 -15.42 -18.44 5.83
C GLY A 540 -14.82 -17.03 5.78
N ASN A 541 -13.55 -16.83 5.44
CA ASN A 541 -12.91 -15.52 5.29
C ASN A 541 -12.84 -15.01 3.83
N GLY A 542 -13.44 -15.72 2.87
CA GLY A 542 -13.46 -15.35 1.44
C GLY A 542 -14.80 -14.75 0.96
N LEU A 543 -14.96 -14.68 -0.37
CA LEU A 543 -16.26 -14.44 -1.00
C LEU A 543 -17.14 -15.66 -0.82
N TRP A 544 -18.23 -15.51 -0.08
CA TRP A 544 -19.23 -16.55 0.08
C TRP A 544 -20.54 -16.15 -0.59
N ARG A 545 -21.28 -17.16 -1.05
CA ARG A 545 -22.66 -17.04 -1.49
C ARG A 545 -23.51 -17.96 -0.64
N GLU A 546 -24.49 -17.41 0.07
CA GLU A 546 -25.49 -18.20 0.78
C GLU A 546 -26.39 -18.88 -0.27
N PRO A 547 -26.40 -20.22 -0.38
CA PRO A 547 -27.09 -20.90 -1.49
C PRO A 547 -28.60 -20.77 -1.41
N GLU A 548 -29.15 -20.63 -0.21
CA GLU A 548 -30.61 -20.60 0.04
C GLU A 548 -31.22 -19.23 -0.29
N THR A 549 -30.57 -18.15 0.12
CA THR A 549 -31.05 -16.76 -0.05
C THR A 549 -30.44 -16.09 -1.28
N GLY A 550 -29.33 -16.63 -1.80
CA GLY A 550 -28.53 -15.98 -2.83
C GLY A 550 -27.73 -14.77 -2.34
N ASN A 551 -27.63 -14.57 -1.02
CA ASN A 551 -26.83 -13.49 -0.42
C ASN A 551 -25.34 -13.69 -0.74
N TYR A 552 -24.60 -12.60 -0.86
CA TYR A 552 -23.14 -12.63 -1.06
C TYR A 552 -22.44 -11.87 0.04
N GLY A 553 -21.30 -12.35 0.51
CA GLY A 553 -20.48 -11.57 1.44
C GLY A 553 -19.00 -11.84 1.35
N LEU A 554 -18.21 -10.93 1.92
CA LEU A 554 -16.76 -11.02 2.08
C LEU A 554 -16.43 -11.01 3.58
N GLY A 555 -15.67 -12.01 4.04
CA GLY A 555 -15.30 -12.18 5.45
C GLY A 555 -16.20 -13.17 6.21
N PRO A 556 -15.96 -13.39 7.52
CA PRO A 556 -16.61 -14.44 8.32
C PRO A 556 -18.14 -14.45 8.16
N HIS A 557 -18.75 -15.64 8.06
CA HIS A 557 -20.21 -15.82 7.95
C HIS A 557 -20.91 -15.59 9.31
N SER A 558 -20.74 -14.39 9.85
CA SER A 558 -21.23 -13.94 11.15
C SER A 558 -21.60 -12.45 11.04
N THR A 559 -22.72 -12.03 11.62
CA THR A 559 -23.10 -10.60 11.67
C THR A 559 -22.08 -9.72 12.39
N ALA A 560 -21.18 -10.32 13.19
CA ALA A 560 -20.01 -9.66 13.76
C ALA A 560 -18.77 -9.99 12.90
N GLY A 561 -18.20 -8.99 12.23
CA GLY A 561 -16.94 -9.12 11.48
C GLY A 561 -17.04 -9.32 9.96
N GLN A 562 -18.24 -9.26 9.37
CA GLN A 562 -18.39 -9.19 7.90
C GLN A 562 -17.84 -7.88 7.36
N LEU A 563 -16.94 -7.96 6.38
CA LEU A 563 -16.40 -6.79 5.69
C LEU A 563 -17.45 -6.19 4.73
N LEU A 564 -18.18 -7.07 4.04
CA LEU A 564 -19.24 -6.73 3.08
C LEU A 564 -20.31 -7.83 3.11
N ASP A 565 -21.58 -7.44 3.17
CA ASP A 565 -22.75 -8.32 3.08
C ASP A 565 -23.76 -7.71 2.10
N VAL A 566 -24.17 -8.45 1.07
CA VAL A 566 -25.19 -8.11 0.09
C VAL A 566 -26.34 -9.08 0.28
N ARG A 567 -27.42 -8.59 0.90
CA ARG A 567 -28.63 -9.38 1.12
C ARG A 567 -29.67 -9.10 0.06
N ARG A 568 -30.26 -10.17 -0.46
CA ARG A 568 -31.42 -10.15 -1.35
C ARG A 568 -32.55 -10.93 -0.68
N ASP A 569 -33.09 -10.39 0.40
CA ASP A 569 -34.30 -10.97 1.00
C ASP A 569 -35.46 -10.77 0.01
N ALA A 570 -36.21 -11.84 -0.26
CA ALA A 570 -37.10 -11.99 -1.42
C ALA A 570 -38.17 -10.89 -1.59
N ASP A 571 -38.48 -10.12 -0.53
CA ASP A 571 -39.50 -9.09 -0.52
C ASP A 571 -38.98 -7.69 -0.15
N THR A 572 -37.66 -7.48 -0.13
CA THR A 572 -37.06 -6.16 0.21
C THR A 572 -35.97 -5.74 -0.78
N PRO A 573 -35.69 -4.42 -0.90
CA PRO A 573 -34.58 -3.93 -1.71
C PRO A 573 -33.26 -4.57 -1.28
N ALA A 574 -32.39 -4.86 -2.25
CA ALA A 574 -31.07 -5.42 -1.96
C ALA A 574 -30.33 -4.51 -0.97
N MET A 575 -29.97 -5.06 0.20
CA MET A 575 -29.25 -4.31 1.24
C MET A 575 -27.76 -4.60 1.11
N VAL A 576 -26.96 -3.57 0.88
CA VAL A 576 -25.50 -3.63 1.03
C VAL A 576 -25.17 -3.15 2.44
N ARG A 577 -24.69 -4.05 3.30
CA ARG A 577 -24.18 -3.75 4.64
C ARG A 577 -22.67 -3.83 4.62
N THR A 578 -22.01 -2.74 4.98
CA THR A 578 -20.58 -2.71 5.28
C THR A 578 -20.44 -2.51 6.78
N ALA A 579 -19.92 -3.50 7.50
CA ALA A 579 -19.68 -3.40 8.94
C ALA A 579 -18.17 -3.27 9.20
N ASN A 580 -17.81 -2.36 10.11
CA ASN A 580 -16.48 -2.29 10.70
C ASN A 580 -15.32 -2.02 9.72
N LEU A 581 -15.43 -1.01 8.86
CA LEU A 581 -14.30 -0.45 8.11
C LEU A 581 -13.35 0.40 9.00
N ASN A 582 -13.33 0.14 10.31
CA ASN A 582 -12.66 0.97 11.30
C ASN A 582 -11.14 0.72 11.27
N ALA A 583 -10.45 1.30 10.29
CA ALA A 583 -9.00 1.35 10.25
C ALA A 583 -8.48 2.51 11.13
N GLY A 584 -8.65 2.39 12.44
CA GLY A 584 -8.11 3.34 13.42
C GLY A 584 -8.75 4.73 13.40
N ASN A 585 -8.36 5.56 14.37
CA ASN A 585 -8.98 6.85 14.72
C ASN A 585 -8.90 7.95 13.62
N SER A 586 -8.45 7.62 12.40
CA SER A 586 -8.17 8.57 11.32
C SER A 586 -8.54 8.08 9.91
N ALA A 587 -9.23 6.95 9.73
CA ALA A 587 -9.60 6.48 8.39
C ALA A 587 -10.96 7.03 7.93
N ASP A 588 -10.94 7.82 6.86
CA ASP A 588 -12.15 8.17 6.10
C ASP A 588 -12.71 6.93 5.42
N THR A 589 -13.98 6.62 5.69
CA THR A 589 -14.70 5.53 5.03
C THR A 589 -15.81 6.11 4.16
N GLY A 590 -15.51 6.23 2.86
CA GLY A 590 -16.46 6.68 1.85
C GLY A 590 -17.28 5.52 1.28
N PHE A 591 -18.59 5.68 1.19
CA PHE A 591 -19.49 4.76 0.49
C PHE A 591 -20.12 5.48 -0.70
N LEU A 592 -19.81 5.04 -1.93
CA LEU A 592 -20.42 5.54 -3.16
C LEU A 592 -21.46 4.53 -3.66
N ALA A 593 -22.74 4.89 -3.59
CA ALA A 593 -23.81 4.12 -4.21
C ALA A 593 -24.39 4.88 -5.41
N LEU A 594 -24.28 4.27 -6.58
CA LEU A 594 -24.90 4.75 -7.82
C LEU A 594 -26.19 3.95 -8.03
N SER A 595 -27.34 4.61 -7.91
CA SER A 595 -28.65 4.01 -8.20
C SER A 595 -29.18 4.58 -9.51
N ALA A 596 -29.33 3.72 -10.53
CA ALA A 596 -29.85 4.14 -11.83
C ALA A 596 -31.36 4.47 -11.78
N HIS A 597 -32.11 3.94 -10.81
CA HIS A 597 -33.58 4.00 -10.79
C HIS A 597 -34.23 4.10 -9.39
N GLY A 598 -33.58 4.71 -8.38
CA GLY A 598 -34.23 4.84 -7.07
C GLY A 598 -33.48 5.65 -6.01
N SER A 599 -34.21 6.00 -4.95
CA SER A 599 -33.75 6.71 -3.75
C SER A 599 -32.69 5.91 -2.98
N LEU A 600 -31.61 6.57 -2.56
CA LEU A 600 -30.61 6.03 -1.64
C LEU A 600 -30.95 6.46 -0.21
N ASP A 601 -31.25 5.51 0.68
CA ASP A 601 -31.47 5.77 2.11
C ASP A 601 -30.20 5.39 2.89
N VAL A 602 -29.46 6.39 3.39
CA VAL A 602 -28.26 6.19 4.21
C VAL A 602 -28.63 6.37 5.67
N ARG A 603 -28.73 5.27 6.43
CA ARG A 603 -29.04 5.29 7.87
C ARG A 603 -27.79 5.01 8.70
N ALA A 604 -27.37 5.96 9.51
CA ALA A 604 -26.32 5.76 10.50
C ALA A 604 -26.95 5.31 11.84
N TYR A 605 -26.68 4.06 12.26
CA TYR A 605 -27.07 3.57 13.59
C TYR A 605 -25.86 3.67 14.52
N GLY A 606 -25.68 4.83 15.16
CA GLY A 606 -24.66 5.02 16.18
C GLY A 606 -25.16 4.54 17.54
N ALA A 607 -24.61 3.44 18.05
CA ALA A 607 -24.67 3.16 19.48
C ALA A 607 -23.74 4.16 20.20
N THR A 608 -24.33 5.15 20.87
CA THR A 608 -23.69 5.99 21.91
C THR A 608 -22.55 6.95 21.56
N GLN A 609 -22.04 7.02 20.32
CA GLN A 609 -21.02 8.04 19.97
C GLN A 609 -21.52 9.08 18.97
N VAL A 610 -21.05 10.32 19.18
CA VAL A 610 -21.37 11.55 18.46
C VAL A 610 -20.79 11.51 17.04
N GLY A 611 -21.27 10.59 16.20
CA GLY A 611 -20.90 10.51 14.79
C GLY A 611 -21.61 11.60 14.00
N ARG A 612 -20.84 12.51 13.36
CA ARG A 612 -21.38 13.40 12.34
C ARG A 612 -21.51 12.61 11.04
N ALA A 613 -22.74 12.44 10.53
CA ALA A 613 -22.96 11.97 9.17
C ALA A 613 -22.97 13.18 8.22
N GLN A 614 -22.03 13.23 7.27
CA GLN A 614 -22.01 14.24 6.21
C GLN A 614 -22.63 13.63 4.95
N ILE A 615 -23.70 14.26 4.44
CA ILE A 615 -24.33 13.87 3.18
C ILE A 615 -24.01 14.96 2.17
N ALA A 616 -23.13 14.66 1.20
CA ALA A 616 -22.85 15.52 0.07
C ALA A 616 -23.67 15.08 -1.13
N TRP A 617 -24.40 16.00 -1.77
CA TRP A 617 -25.24 15.73 -2.93
C TRP A 617 -24.90 16.70 -4.06
N SER A 618 -24.66 16.16 -5.25
CA SER A 618 -24.23 16.91 -6.44
C SER A 618 -25.16 16.74 -7.65
N GLY A 619 -26.35 16.14 -7.44
CA GLY A 619 -27.36 15.96 -8.50
C GLY A 619 -28.13 17.25 -8.81
N VAL A 620 -29.01 17.20 -9.82
CA VAL A 620 -29.93 18.30 -10.22
C VAL A 620 -31.36 18.17 -9.66
N GLY A 621 -31.65 17.08 -8.95
CA GLY A 621 -32.94 16.83 -8.27
C GLY A 621 -33.16 17.62 -6.97
N SER A 622 -33.97 17.12 -6.04
CA SER A 622 -34.11 17.71 -4.70
C SER A 622 -33.47 16.79 -3.67
N LEU A 623 -32.66 17.33 -2.74
CA LEU A 623 -32.23 16.61 -1.54
C LEU A 623 -33.26 16.81 -0.43
N ASP A 624 -34.05 15.77 -0.15
CA ASP A 624 -35.03 15.76 0.95
C ASP A 624 -34.38 15.12 2.19
N ILE A 625 -34.09 15.91 3.23
CA ILE A 625 -33.51 15.43 4.50
C ILE A 625 -34.62 15.39 5.54
N LYS A 626 -35.14 14.20 5.85
CA LYS A 626 -36.16 13.98 6.88
C LYS A 626 -35.53 13.47 8.17
N ALA A 627 -35.62 14.27 9.23
CA ALA A 627 -35.28 13.84 10.58
C ALA A 627 -36.54 13.30 11.28
N ASN A 628 -36.78 11.99 11.19
CA ASN A 628 -37.84 11.35 11.98
C ASN A 628 -37.31 11.10 13.41
N ASN A 629 -37.99 11.65 14.43
CA ASN A 629 -37.67 11.47 15.85
C ASN A 629 -36.33 12.06 16.36
N ALA A 630 -35.78 13.10 15.73
CA ALA A 630 -34.63 13.80 16.30
C ALA A 630 -35.06 14.74 17.44
N ALA A 631 -34.69 14.42 18.68
CA ALA A 631 -34.93 15.29 19.84
C ALA A 631 -34.11 16.60 19.81
N GLY A 632 -33.25 16.80 18.82
CA GLY A 632 -32.56 18.06 18.54
C GLY A 632 -32.79 18.43 17.08
N GLY A 633 -33.37 19.60 16.83
CA GLY A 633 -33.73 20.05 15.48
C GLY A 633 -32.57 20.02 14.47
N LEU A 634 -32.92 20.03 13.19
CA LEU A 634 -32.00 20.06 12.07
C LEU A 634 -31.18 21.37 12.09
N ARG A 635 -29.85 21.28 12.20
CA ARG A 635 -28.94 22.45 12.16
C ARG A 635 -28.15 22.44 10.86
N PHE A 636 -28.21 23.55 10.12
CA PHE A 636 -27.37 23.79 8.95
C PHE A 636 -26.17 24.65 9.37
N PHE A 637 -24.95 24.14 9.18
CA PHE A 637 -23.73 24.92 9.40
C PHE A 637 -23.27 25.47 8.05
N VAL A 638 -23.21 26.79 7.93
CA VAL A 638 -22.55 27.46 6.81
C VAL A 638 -21.14 27.80 7.28
N GLY A 639 -20.13 27.18 6.66
CA GLY A 639 -18.73 27.43 7.01
C GLY A 639 -18.33 28.88 6.73
N SER A 640 -17.31 29.38 7.43
CA SER A 640 -16.84 30.77 7.37
C SER A 640 -16.33 31.25 6.00
N ALA A 641 -16.25 30.36 5.00
CA ALA A 641 -15.76 30.65 3.65
C ALA A 641 -16.83 30.68 2.55
N SER A 642 -18.11 30.39 2.86
CA SER A 642 -19.20 30.44 1.88
C SER A 642 -20.14 31.60 2.21
N GLU A 643 -19.99 32.71 1.47
CA GLU A 643 -20.89 33.84 1.55
C GLU A 643 -22.22 33.50 0.86
N ASN A 644 -23.25 33.32 1.69
CA ASN A 644 -24.69 33.27 1.37
C ASN A 644 -25.31 31.87 1.16
N MET A 645 -26.12 31.45 2.13
CA MET A 645 -27.22 30.51 1.91
C MET A 645 -28.35 31.27 1.19
N ARG A 646 -28.51 31.06 -0.12
CA ARG A 646 -29.55 31.72 -0.93
C ARG A 646 -30.80 30.83 -0.97
N LEU A 647 -31.77 31.09 -0.09
CA LEU A 647 -33.12 30.53 -0.17
C LEU A 647 -33.86 31.18 -1.35
N THR A 648 -34.05 30.45 -2.44
CA THR A 648 -34.67 30.99 -3.65
C THR A 648 -36.22 30.95 -3.62
N ALA A 649 -36.78 32.16 -3.70
CA ALA A 649 -38.05 32.61 -4.30
C ALA A 649 -39.43 32.10 -3.81
N THR A 650 -39.59 31.01 -3.07
CA THR A 650 -40.93 30.61 -2.57
C THR A 650 -41.20 30.92 -1.10
N GLY A 651 -40.23 31.55 -0.42
CA GLY A 651 -40.37 32.02 0.96
C GLY A 651 -40.09 30.94 2.00
N LEU A 652 -39.54 31.37 3.14
CA LEU A 652 -39.39 30.52 4.32
C LEU A 652 -40.75 30.44 5.04
N ASN A 653 -41.50 29.36 4.84
CA ASN A 653 -42.76 29.15 5.55
C ASN A 653 -42.50 28.53 6.94
N LEU A 654 -42.31 29.38 7.95
CA LEU A 654 -42.24 28.95 9.35
C LEU A 654 -43.65 28.66 9.88
N LEU A 655 -44.23 27.53 9.44
CA LEU A 655 -45.54 27.05 9.94
C LEU A 655 -45.54 26.93 11.48
N SER A 656 -44.38 26.58 12.06
CA SER A 656 -44.16 26.61 13.50
C SER A 656 -42.70 26.96 13.83
N GLY A 657 -42.46 28.09 14.53
CA GLY A 657 -41.14 28.44 15.05
C GLY A 657 -40.75 29.91 14.95
N SER A 658 -39.56 30.21 15.47
CA SER A 658 -38.94 31.54 15.48
C SER A 658 -37.60 31.47 14.75
N LEU A 659 -37.24 32.51 13.99
CA LEU A 659 -35.92 32.63 13.38
C LEU A 659 -34.99 33.39 14.33
N PHE A 660 -33.82 32.83 14.60
CA PHE A 660 -32.75 33.48 15.37
C PHE A 660 -31.53 33.73 14.49
N LEU A 661 -30.92 34.90 14.58
CA LEU A 661 -29.60 35.22 14.02
C LEU A 661 -28.69 35.65 15.17
N ASN A 662 -27.53 35.01 15.34
CA ASN A 662 -26.61 35.25 16.46
C ASN A 662 -27.32 35.23 17.83
N SER A 663 -28.16 34.22 18.06
CA SER A 663 -28.98 34.08 19.28
C SER A 663 -30.01 35.20 19.52
N GLN A 664 -30.16 36.15 18.59
CA GLN A 664 -31.22 37.16 18.61
C GLN A 664 -32.39 36.70 17.76
N GLN A 665 -33.59 36.66 18.35
CA GLN A 665 -34.80 36.34 17.62
C GLN A 665 -35.13 37.47 16.65
N VAL A 666 -35.08 37.20 15.35
CA VAL A 666 -35.37 38.18 14.29
C VAL A 666 -36.76 38.02 13.70
N LEU A 667 -37.34 36.82 13.75
CA LEU A 667 -38.75 36.59 13.43
C LEU A 667 -39.39 35.73 14.52
N LYS A 668 -40.54 36.14 15.01
CA LYS A 668 -41.42 35.33 15.87
C LYS A 668 -42.61 34.85 15.07
N GLN A 669 -43.35 33.87 15.59
CA GLN A 669 -44.61 33.48 14.99
C GLN A 669 -45.54 34.68 14.80
N PRO A 670 -46.34 34.71 13.71
CA PRO A 670 -47.39 35.69 13.55
C PRO A 670 -48.28 35.68 14.80
N ILE A 671 -48.39 36.82 15.48
CA ILE A 671 -49.39 36.95 16.56
C ILE A 671 -50.75 36.92 15.87
N THR A 672 -51.52 35.87 16.14
CA THR A 672 -52.92 35.78 15.76
C THR A 672 -53.77 36.38 16.89
N GLY A 673 -54.91 36.98 16.55
CA GLY A 673 -55.78 37.65 17.54
C GLY A 673 -55.69 39.17 17.55
N TRP A 674 -55.21 39.81 16.49
CA TRP A 674 -55.42 41.25 16.28
C TRP A 674 -56.93 41.53 16.28
N GLN A 675 -57.43 42.15 17.35
CA GLN A 675 -58.75 42.76 17.28
C GLN A 675 -58.62 44.04 16.46
N THR A 676 -59.59 44.30 15.59
CA THR A 676 -59.68 45.57 14.86
C THR A 676 -59.61 46.71 15.87
N PRO A 677 -58.78 47.75 15.68
CA PRO A 677 -58.72 48.89 16.58
C PRO A 677 -60.14 49.43 16.79
N THR A 678 -60.67 49.32 18.01
CA THR A 678 -62.09 49.60 18.27
C THR A 678 -62.39 51.09 18.32
N GLY A 679 -61.38 51.96 18.24
CA GLY A 679 -61.57 53.42 18.13
C GLY A 679 -62.20 54.07 19.37
N ILE A 680 -62.19 53.41 20.53
CA ILE A 680 -62.95 53.85 21.72
C ILE A 680 -62.30 55.06 22.42
N LYS A 681 -61.06 55.43 22.09
CA LYS A 681 -60.52 56.74 22.49
C LYS A 681 -60.97 57.81 21.51
N THR A 682 -61.92 58.64 21.93
CA THR A 682 -62.51 59.73 21.16
C THR A 682 -61.41 60.66 20.64
N ARG A 683 -61.13 60.61 19.34
CA ARG A 683 -60.31 61.61 18.66
C ARG A 683 -61.24 62.75 18.30
N THR A 684 -61.26 63.81 19.11
CA THR A 684 -61.95 65.04 18.71
C THR A 684 -61.31 65.58 17.42
N ASN A 685 -62.13 66.21 16.57
CA ASN A 685 -61.77 66.69 15.23
C ASN A 685 -60.37 67.33 15.22
N PHE A 686 -59.47 66.73 14.43
CA PHE A 686 -58.12 67.25 14.22
C PHE A 686 -58.19 68.27 13.09
N ASP A 687 -58.25 69.56 13.42
CA ASP A 687 -58.02 70.63 12.47
C ASP A 687 -56.54 71.07 12.55
N PRO A 688 -55.72 70.74 11.54
CA PRO A 688 -54.30 71.10 11.55
C PRO A 688 -54.06 72.61 11.54
N ALA A 689 -55.04 73.44 11.21
CA ALA A 689 -54.91 74.90 11.22
C ALA A 689 -55.05 75.51 12.62
N THR A 690 -55.69 74.82 13.56
CA THR A 690 -55.99 75.38 14.90
C THR A 690 -55.50 74.53 16.06
N VAL A 691 -54.88 73.37 15.80
CA VAL A 691 -54.42 72.46 16.86
C VAL A 691 -53.31 73.11 17.70
N THR A 692 -53.49 73.12 19.01
CA THR A 692 -52.46 73.57 19.94
C THR A 692 -51.45 72.45 20.23
N LEU A 693 -50.24 72.80 20.64
CA LEU A 693 -49.20 71.81 20.99
C LEU A 693 -49.66 70.80 22.06
N PRO A 694 -50.41 71.19 23.12
CA PRO A 694 -50.97 70.24 24.09
C PRO A 694 -51.98 69.26 23.47
N GLU A 695 -52.80 69.70 22.52
CA GLU A 695 -53.79 68.85 21.84
C GLU A 695 -53.11 67.85 20.89
N LEU A 696 -52.07 68.28 20.17
CA LEU A 696 -51.27 67.39 19.35
C LEU A 696 -50.56 66.34 20.23
N ALA A 697 -49.99 66.75 21.36
CA ALA A 697 -49.35 65.84 22.30
C ALA A 697 -50.34 64.82 22.88
N ALA A 698 -51.57 65.24 23.19
CA ALA A 698 -52.64 64.35 23.66
C ALA A 698 -53.05 63.33 22.59
N GLN A 699 -53.16 63.73 21.32
CA GLN A 699 -53.49 62.83 20.21
C GLN A 699 -52.37 61.83 19.90
N VAL A 700 -51.11 62.27 19.90
CA VAL A 700 -49.95 61.39 19.72
C VAL A 700 -49.86 60.40 20.88
N ASN A 701 -50.13 60.83 22.12
CA ASN A 701 -50.18 59.93 23.28
C ASN A 701 -51.36 58.95 23.21
N ALA A 702 -52.52 59.36 22.70
CA ALA A 702 -53.64 58.44 22.48
C ALA A 702 -53.30 57.37 21.43
N LEU A 703 -52.66 57.76 20.31
CA LEU A 703 -52.20 56.84 19.26
C LEU A 703 -51.11 55.89 19.79
N LYS A 704 -50.16 56.42 20.55
CA LYS A 704 -49.13 55.62 21.24
C LYS A 704 -49.79 54.65 22.22
N SER A 705 -50.73 55.09 23.04
CA SER A 705 -51.47 54.21 23.93
C SER A 705 -52.24 53.13 23.17
N ASP A 706 -52.91 53.42 22.06
CA ASP A 706 -53.60 52.39 21.26
C ASP A 706 -52.61 51.37 20.67
N LEU A 707 -51.47 51.82 20.15
CA LEU A 707 -50.41 50.93 19.64
C LEU A 707 -49.73 50.10 20.75
N HIS A 708 -49.86 50.52 22.01
CA HIS A 708 -49.29 49.87 23.20
C HIS A 708 -50.36 49.32 24.18
N ALA A 709 -51.66 49.33 23.83
CA ALA A 709 -52.74 48.93 24.72
C ALA A 709 -52.84 47.40 24.78
N GLY A 710 -52.05 46.82 25.66
CA GLY A 710 -51.95 45.38 25.91
C GLY A 710 -50.52 45.03 26.34
N SER A 711 -50.34 43.92 27.05
CA SER A 711 -49.01 43.46 27.52
C SER A 711 -48.04 43.10 26.38
N SER A 712 -48.43 43.32 25.11
CA SER A 712 -47.68 42.94 23.92
C SER A 712 -47.94 43.95 22.79
N GLY A 713 -47.57 45.22 23.01
CA GLY A 713 -47.69 46.30 22.01
C GLY A 713 -47.21 45.88 20.61
N HIS A 714 -47.66 46.60 19.58
CA HIS A 714 -47.66 46.22 18.15
C HIS A 714 -46.32 45.77 17.50
N GLY A 715 -45.22 45.63 18.24
CA GLY A 715 -44.02 44.87 17.86
C GLY A 715 -43.19 45.46 16.73
N LEU A 716 -43.68 46.48 16.03
CA LEU A 716 -43.02 47.16 14.93
C LEU A 716 -42.16 48.35 15.40
N ILE A 717 -42.35 48.82 16.63
CA ILE A 717 -41.55 49.92 17.19
C ILE A 717 -41.18 49.54 18.62
N ARG A 718 -39.90 49.28 18.87
CA ARG A 718 -39.36 49.17 20.23
C ARG A 718 -39.36 50.58 20.83
N SER A 719 -39.79 50.70 22.09
CA SER A 719 -39.53 51.90 22.91
C SER A 719 -38.05 52.16 23.04
#